data_AF-A0A8J5CHV4-F1
#
_entry.id   AF-A0A8J5CHV4-F1
#
_cell.length_a   1.000
_cell.length_b   1.000
_cell.length_c   1.000
_cell.angle_alpha   90.00
_cell.angle_beta   90.00
_cell.angle_gamma   90.00
#
_symmetry.space_group_name_H-M   'P 1'
#
loop_
_entity.id
_entity.type
_entity.pdbx_description
1 polymer ?
#
loop_
_entity_poly.entity_id
_entity_poly.type
_entity_poly.pdbx_seq_one_letter_code
_entity_poly.pdbx_strand_id
1 'polypeptide(L)'
;MDCATKVHDKPCDKVAVTVVAPSQTSPASTSLTQVRVLDPLALATVASGLKEEEVVTCGSSSSLPQPQGTTTLPTLEEVGGLVGGGQYITMGGQQVTIPVVGSVQAHMPSIGHVVQVSGSTVPLGGGGASVQAVQTIPGVTTTEYSVQALPPQAVHTAQGYIFTQGFDMDDLPSTQPLSQSTERESRQGQETGGKKLPANLSHLDNRQPARSVKVGVGSVVVQRGLGGSVQQATTMDTGPVNNVILLADCYKVGHYQMYPPETTRLYSYFESRGGKFPYVCFFGLQYILKRWLSGPVVTKEVVQEAKEVYAAVLNRDDIFNEAGWNHIIEHHGGRLPLRIKAVPEGTVLPTKNVLFTVENTDPAVPWITSFFETVLSQTWYPMTVATISRINKQVIHHYHQLTHDTMDKVNISLHDCGYRGVSSVESAAIGSAAHLINFMSSDTIAGSCMLRKYYHVTTVAGFSGLVNEHSTVTTWGKDTEVDAHKSILTNNPGTLVGCVIDSYNVWECVDKIFGEELKEKVLQHGKSGGVLALRPDSGDPCVVVLRILEILEKHYGVVVNSKGYKTLPPFLHLAQGDGMNYVKVAAVLKVLEENGWSASCVGFGAGASILQQMDRDTLKCAYKCSLAVVGDKEVEVFKNPVTDPGKTSKKGRLSLHREEGSYVTKQHGHGDPDTDLLVPVFENGELLRDYTFDEIRERAQITDQDPDIIEFLKGCAQ
;
A
#
# COMPACT_ATOMS: atom_id res chain seq x y z
N MET A 1 -32.95 -34.44 21.14
CA MET A 1 -33.01 -35.61 20.23
C MET A 1 -33.79 -35.29 18.96
N ASP A 2 -33.19 -34.77 17.90
CA ASP A 2 -32.10 -33.78 17.85
C ASP A 2 -32.03 -33.07 16.48
N CYS A 3 -31.26 -31.98 16.46
CA CYS A 3 -31.06 -31.01 15.38
C CYS A 3 -31.18 -31.54 13.93
N ALA A 4 -32.18 -31.04 13.22
CA ALA A 4 -32.24 -31.05 11.76
C ALA A 4 -32.36 -29.62 11.22
N THR A 5 -31.22 -28.93 11.00
CA THR A 5 -31.19 -27.71 10.17
C THR A 5 -29.77 -27.31 9.75
N LYS A 6 -29.65 -26.83 8.50
CA LYS A 6 -28.53 -26.02 7.94
C LYS A 6 -27.12 -26.66 7.87
N VAL A 7 -26.76 -27.08 6.66
CA VAL A 7 -25.51 -26.63 6.01
C VAL A 7 -25.92 -26.02 4.67
N HIS A 8 -25.30 -24.90 4.29
CA HIS A 8 -25.57 -24.20 3.02
C HIS A 8 -24.58 -24.59 1.93
N ASP A 9 -24.98 -24.38 0.67
CA ASP A 9 -24.12 -24.43 -0.50
C ASP A 9 -22.86 -23.54 -0.34
N LYS A 10 -21.73 -24.04 -0.84
CA LYS A 10 -20.54 -23.24 -1.15
C LYS A 10 -19.98 -23.71 -2.50
N PRO A 11 -19.68 -22.80 -3.46
CA PRO A 11 -18.90 -23.15 -4.63
C PRO A 11 -17.44 -23.46 -4.24
N CYS A 12 -16.74 -24.24 -5.07
CA CYS A 12 -15.32 -24.57 -4.88
C CYS A 12 -14.48 -23.83 -5.92
N ASP A 13 -13.97 -22.65 -5.56
CA ASP A 13 -13.36 -21.69 -6.50
C ASP A 13 -11.92 -22.01 -6.93
N LYS A 14 -11.49 -23.30 -6.89
CA LYS A 14 -10.12 -23.70 -7.26
C LYS A 14 -10.07 -25.04 -8.01
N VAL A 15 -9.99 -24.95 -9.33
CA VAL A 15 -9.56 -26.06 -10.21
C VAL A 15 -8.14 -25.77 -10.68
N ALA A 16 -7.19 -26.67 -10.39
CA ALA A 16 -5.84 -26.60 -10.95
C ALA A 16 -5.79 -27.33 -12.30
N VAL A 17 -5.24 -26.69 -13.33
CA VAL A 17 -5.10 -27.27 -14.67
C VAL A 17 -3.62 -27.25 -15.08
N THR A 18 -2.97 -28.41 -15.07
CA THR A 18 -1.59 -28.58 -15.53
C THR A 18 -1.59 -28.95 -17.01
N VAL A 19 -1.11 -28.05 -17.88
CA VAL A 19 -0.94 -28.33 -19.30
C VAL A 19 0.43 -28.94 -19.56
N VAL A 20 0.47 -30.23 -19.91
CA VAL A 20 1.70 -30.91 -20.34
C VAL A 20 1.84 -30.76 -21.85
N ALA A 21 2.92 -30.10 -22.30
CA ALA A 21 3.23 -29.99 -23.72
C ALA A 21 3.84 -31.31 -24.27
N PRO A 22 3.39 -31.81 -25.44
CA PRO A 22 3.96 -33.03 -26.02
C PRO A 22 5.34 -32.78 -26.64
N SER A 23 6.25 -33.74 -26.49
CA SER A 23 7.56 -33.75 -27.14
C SER A 23 7.46 -33.94 -28.66
N GLN A 24 8.32 -33.27 -29.43
CA GLN A 24 8.32 -33.33 -30.89
C GLN A 24 8.80 -34.68 -31.46
N THR A 25 7.92 -35.39 -32.19
CA THR A 25 8.34 -36.29 -33.30
C THR A 25 7.20 -36.50 -34.32
N SER A 26 7.40 -36.03 -35.55
CA SER A 26 6.67 -36.43 -36.79
C SER A 26 5.15 -36.17 -36.89
N PRO A 27 4.56 -36.22 -38.11
CA PRO A 27 3.29 -35.54 -38.40
C PRO A 27 2.07 -36.45 -38.67
N ALA A 28 0.92 -35.79 -38.77
CA ALA A 28 -0.35 -36.25 -39.37
C ALA A 28 -1.16 -37.33 -38.62
N SER A 29 -2.02 -36.89 -37.70
CA SER A 29 -3.46 -37.20 -37.71
C SER A 29 -4.25 -36.36 -36.71
N THR A 30 -5.51 -36.06 -37.02
CA THR A 30 -6.46 -35.39 -36.11
C THR A 30 -7.04 -36.39 -35.12
N SER A 31 -6.95 -36.10 -33.81
CA SER A 31 -7.69 -36.82 -32.76
C SER A 31 -8.03 -35.88 -31.60
N LEU A 32 -9.10 -36.20 -30.86
CA LEU A 32 -9.62 -35.35 -29.78
C LEU A 32 -8.79 -35.50 -28.51
N THR A 33 -8.50 -34.38 -27.84
CA THR A 33 -8.05 -34.38 -26.45
C THR A 33 -9.22 -34.72 -25.52
N GLN A 34 -9.25 -35.91 -24.93
CA GLN A 34 -10.14 -36.19 -23.80
C GLN A 34 -9.65 -35.43 -22.55
N VAL A 35 -10.49 -34.53 -22.02
CA VAL A 35 -10.28 -33.97 -20.69
C VAL A 35 -10.77 -34.96 -19.65
N ARG A 36 -9.88 -35.45 -18.78
CA ARG A 36 -10.25 -36.11 -17.53
C ARG A 36 -10.09 -35.13 -16.38
N VAL A 37 -11.16 -34.94 -15.61
CA VAL A 37 -11.07 -34.35 -14.27
C VAL A 37 -10.57 -35.42 -13.31
N LEU A 38 -9.63 -35.07 -12.43
CA LEU A 38 -9.19 -35.90 -11.31
C LEU A 38 -9.56 -35.21 -10.00
N ASP A 39 -9.96 -36.01 -9.02
CA ASP A 39 -10.29 -35.54 -7.67
C ASP A 39 -9.00 -35.12 -6.92
N PRO A 40 -8.91 -33.89 -6.36
CA PRO A 40 -7.76 -33.44 -5.59
C PRO A 40 -7.37 -34.35 -4.40
N LEU A 41 -8.29 -35.16 -3.86
CA LEU A 41 -8.00 -36.05 -2.73
C LEU A 41 -7.12 -37.26 -3.08
N ALA A 42 -6.92 -37.55 -4.37
CA ALA A 42 -6.16 -38.72 -4.84
C ALA A 42 -4.62 -38.56 -4.72
N LEU A 43 -4.10 -37.36 -4.42
CA LEU A 43 -2.67 -37.05 -4.46
C LEU A 43 -1.93 -37.21 -3.11
N ALA A 44 -2.59 -37.70 -2.06
CA ALA A 44 -2.01 -37.87 -0.74
C ALA A 44 -1.47 -39.29 -0.42
N THR A 45 -1.76 -40.30 -1.27
CA THR A 45 -1.61 -41.73 -0.89
C THR A 45 -0.76 -42.55 -1.88
N VAL A 46 0.36 -41.99 -2.34
CA VAL A 46 1.40 -42.75 -3.09
C VAL A 46 2.77 -42.57 -2.43
N ALA A 47 2.81 -42.71 -1.10
CA ALA A 47 4.03 -42.62 -0.28
C ALA A 47 4.13 -43.73 0.79
N SER A 48 3.36 -44.81 0.65
CA SER A 48 3.46 -46.02 1.49
C SER A 48 3.08 -47.25 0.67
N GLY A 49 4.01 -48.20 0.51
CA GLY A 49 3.78 -49.42 -0.28
C GLY A 49 3.06 -50.50 0.51
N LEU A 50 1.88 -50.91 0.05
CA LEU A 50 1.18 -52.14 0.46
C LEU A 50 0.68 -52.89 -0.78
N LYS A 51 0.29 -54.16 -0.58
CA LYS A 51 0.10 -55.17 -1.63
C LYS A 51 -1.36 -55.54 -1.87
N GLU A 52 -1.56 -56.13 -3.06
CA GLU A 52 -2.52 -57.20 -3.36
C GLU A 52 -4.02 -56.87 -3.42
N GLU A 53 -4.70 -57.80 -4.08
CA GLU A 53 -5.93 -57.70 -4.85
C GLU A 53 -7.21 -57.51 -4.03
N GLU A 54 -8.21 -56.83 -4.61
CA GLU A 54 -9.52 -57.45 -4.79
C GLU A 54 -10.28 -56.83 -5.98
N VAL A 55 -11.21 -57.59 -6.58
CA VAL A 55 -11.96 -57.20 -7.80
C VAL A 55 -13.46 -57.35 -7.56
N VAL A 56 -14.23 -56.30 -7.82
CA VAL A 56 -15.70 -56.37 -7.86
C VAL A 56 -16.22 -55.70 -9.14
N THR A 57 -16.99 -56.44 -9.95
CA THR A 57 -17.58 -55.99 -11.22
C THR A 57 -19.07 -56.31 -11.30
N CYS A 58 -19.87 -55.29 -11.62
CA CYS A 58 -21.27 -55.32 -12.11
C CYS A 58 -21.62 -53.90 -12.58
N GLY A 59 -22.53 -53.64 -13.51
CA GLY A 59 -23.30 -54.52 -14.42
C GLY A 59 -24.23 -53.65 -15.28
N SER A 60 -24.57 -54.05 -16.52
CA SER A 60 -25.21 -53.16 -17.51
C SER A 60 -26.69 -53.48 -17.81
N SER A 61 -27.58 -52.50 -17.60
CA SER A 61 -29.01 -52.50 -18.01
C SER A 61 -29.65 -51.13 -17.66
N SER A 62 -30.80 -50.67 -18.18
CA SER A 62 -31.54 -50.91 -19.43
C SER A 62 -32.58 -49.76 -19.59
N SER A 63 -33.53 -49.84 -20.54
CA SER A 63 -34.30 -48.69 -21.07
C SER A 63 -35.72 -48.44 -20.49
N LEU A 64 -36.15 -47.16 -20.51
CA LEU A 64 -37.54 -46.65 -20.59
C LEU A 64 -38.44 -46.82 -19.32
N PRO A 65 -39.56 -46.06 -19.13
CA PRO A 65 -40.47 -45.47 -20.14
C PRO A 65 -40.96 -44.00 -19.94
N GLN A 66 -41.84 -43.54 -20.86
CA GLN A 66 -42.63 -42.30 -20.80
C GLN A 66 -44.15 -42.58 -20.57
N PRO A 67 -44.91 -41.59 -20.05
CA PRO A 67 -46.35 -41.42 -20.29
C PRO A 67 -46.67 -40.14 -21.12
N GLN A 68 -47.95 -39.95 -21.51
CA GLN A 68 -48.41 -38.94 -22.48
C GLN A 68 -49.43 -37.91 -21.93
N GLY A 69 -49.58 -36.78 -22.63
CA GLY A 69 -50.73 -35.86 -22.59
C GLY A 69 -50.65 -34.67 -21.60
N THR A 70 -51.36 -33.54 -21.77
CA THR A 70 -52.14 -33.01 -22.93
C THR A 70 -52.50 -31.52 -22.69
N THR A 71 -52.80 -30.77 -23.77
CA THR A 71 -53.63 -29.53 -23.83
C THR A 71 -53.18 -28.18 -23.23
N THR A 72 -53.44 -27.14 -24.04
CA THR A 72 -53.76 -25.71 -23.73
C THR A 72 -52.75 -24.78 -23.07
N LEU A 73 -52.19 -23.88 -23.89
CA LEU A 73 -51.73 -22.53 -23.52
C LEU A 73 -52.90 -21.53 -23.57
N PRO A 74 -52.99 -20.57 -22.63
CA PRO A 74 -53.55 -19.24 -22.87
C PRO A 74 -52.45 -18.21 -23.12
N THR A 75 -52.73 -17.20 -23.94
CA THR A 75 -51.85 -16.04 -24.20
C THR A 75 -51.98 -14.99 -23.09
N LEU A 76 -50.89 -14.24 -22.84
CA LEU A 76 -50.92 -12.98 -22.11
C LEU A 76 -49.91 -12.01 -22.73
N GLU A 77 -50.28 -10.73 -22.81
CA GLU A 77 -49.53 -9.68 -23.51
C GLU A 77 -48.54 -8.94 -22.59
N GLU A 78 -47.58 -8.30 -23.25
CA GLU A 78 -46.71 -7.19 -22.82
C GLU A 78 -46.63 -6.81 -21.32
N VAL A 79 -45.47 -7.08 -20.72
CA VAL A 79 -44.81 -6.13 -19.81
C VAL A 79 -43.35 -5.98 -20.25
N GLY A 80 -42.96 -4.78 -20.66
CA GLY A 80 -41.61 -4.50 -21.15
C GLY A 80 -40.56 -4.47 -20.03
N GLY A 81 -39.44 -5.17 -20.23
CA GLY A 81 -38.29 -5.13 -19.33
C GLY A 81 -37.00 -5.51 -20.06
N LEU A 82 -36.05 -4.58 -20.14
CA LEU A 82 -34.76 -4.79 -20.82
C LEU A 82 -33.87 -5.77 -20.03
N VAL A 83 -33.69 -6.97 -20.55
CA VAL A 83 -32.64 -7.92 -20.12
C VAL A 83 -31.47 -7.80 -21.09
N GLY A 84 -30.25 -7.63 -20.56
CA GLY A 84 -29.04 -7.44 -21.37
C GLY A 84 -28.71 -8.64 -22.25
N GLY A 85 -28.40 -8.39 -23.51
CA GLY A 85 -28.00 -9.44 -24.46
C GLY A 85 -26.63 -10.04 -24.13
N GLY A 86 -26.54 -11.37 -24.15
CA GLY A 86 -25.26 -12.08 -24.09
C GLY A 86 -24.43 -11.85 -25.36
N GLN A 87 -23.12 -11.74 -25.22
CA GLN A 87 -22.21 -11.64 -26.36
C GLN A 87 -21.94 -13.02 -26.97
N TYR A 88 -21.97 -13.09 -28.30
CA TYR A 88 -21.58 -14.25 -29.09
C TYR A 88 -20.41 -13.88 -30.00
N ILE A 89 -19.51 -14.84 -30.23
CA ILE A 89 -18.48 -14.73 -31.26
C ILE A 89 -18.75 -15.82 -32.30
N THR A 90 -18.82 -15.42 -33.57
CA THR A 90 -18.97 -16.33 -34.71
C THR A 90 -17.63 -16.48 -35.42
N MET A 91 -17.09 -17.69 -35.47
CA MET A 91 -15.94 -18.03 -36.32
C MET A 91 -16.28 -19.25 -37.17
N GLY A 92 -15.90 -19.23 -38.45
CA GLY A 92 -16.08 -20.38 -39.36
C GLY A 92 -17.53 -20.81 -39.62
N GLY A 93 -18.54 -20.03 -39.21
CA GLY A 93 -19.96 -20.36 -39.38
C GLY A 93 -20.60 -21.14 -38.23
N GLN A 94 -19.92 -21.32 -37.10
CA GLN A 94 -20.55 -21.79 -35.85
C GLN A 94 -20.58 -20.69 -34.79
N GLN A 95 -21.66 -20.66 -34.00
CA GLN A 95 -21.76 -19.87 -32.78
C GLN A 95 -21.32 -20.72 -31.58
N VAL A 96 -20.44 -20.17 -30.75
CA VAL A 96 -20.09 -20.75 -29.45
C VAL A 96 -20.70 -19.89 -28.36
N THR A 97 -21.43 -20.51 -27.43
CA THR A 97 -21.97 -19.84 -26.24
C THR A 97 -20.97 -19.96 -25.10
N ILE A 98 -20.56 -18.83 -24.52
CA ILE A 98 -19.67 -18.79 -23.35
C ILE A 98 -20.55 -18.70 -22.09
N PRO A 99 -20.50 -19.68 -21.16
CA PRO A 99 -21.21 -19.57 -19.89
C PRO A 99 -20.49 -18.57 -18.98
N VAL A 100 -21.15 -17.45 -18.67
CA VAL A 100 -20.61 -16.44 -17.73
C VAL A 100 -20.80 -16.93 -16.30
N VAL A 101 -19.70 -17.22 -15.62
CA VAL A 101 -19.67 -17.57 -14.19
C VAL A 101 -18.76 -16.57 -13.47
N GLY A 102 -19.33 -15.82 -12.52
CA GLY A 102 -18.60 -14.87 -11.67
C GLY A 102 -18.28 -13.52 -12.34
N SER A 103 -18.88 -12.44 -11.86
CA SER A 103 -18.61 -11.08 -12.34
C SER A 103 -17.38 -10.46 -11.67
N VAL A 104 -16.24 -10.42 -12.36
CA VAL A 104 -15.10 -9.57 -11.97
C VAL A 104 -14.98 -8.41 -12.96
N GLN A 105 -15.51 -7.24 -12.60
CA GLN A 105 -15.31 -6.02 -13.39
C GLN A 105 -13.93 -5.41 -13.11
N ALA A 106 -12.94 -5.81 -13.90
CA ALA A 106 -11.70 -5.07 -14.07
C ALA A 106 -11.74 -4.34 -15.42
N HIS A 107 -11.86 -3.01 -15.41
CA HIS A 107 -11.65 -2.20 -16.61
C HIS A 107 -10.14 -2.03 -16.83
N MET A 108 -9.57 -2.79 -17.77
CA MET A 108 -8.31 -2.40 -18.40
C MET A 108 -8.58 -1.36 -19.49
N PRO A 109 -7.76 -0.30 -19.63
CA PRO A 109 -7.77 0.52 -20.84
C PRO A 109 -7.26 -0.32 -22.02
N SER A 110 -7.99 -0.28 -23.14
CA SER A 110 -7.64 -1.04 -24.35
C SER A 110 -6.45 -0.40 -25.07
N ILE A 111 -5.23 -0.81 -24.73
CA ILE A 111 -4.04 -0.51 -25.54
C ILE A 111 -4.16 -1.31 -26.85
N GLY A 112 -4.60 -0.64 -27.91
CA GLY A 112 -4.81 -1.21 -29.23
C GLY A 112 -3.51 -1.52 -29.97
N HIS A 113 -2.77 -2.53 -29.53
CA HIS A 113 -1.66 -3.09 -30.31
C HIS A 113 -2.21 -3.84 -31.52
N VAL A 114 -2.33 -3.14 -32.66
CA VAL A 114 -2.57 -3.74 -33.97
C VAL A 114 -1.33 -4.52 -34.39
N VAL A 115 -1.26 -5.79 -34.00
CA VAL A 115 -0.26 -6.73 -34.52
C VAL A 115 -0.65 -7.09 -35.96
N GLN A 116 -0.15 -6.31 -36.92
CA GLN A 116 -0.35 -6.59 -38.34
C GLN A 116 0.47 -7.82 -38.76
N VAL A 117 -0.13 -9.01 -38.62
CA VAL A 117 0.46 -10.27 -39.12
C VAL A 117 0.39 -10.28 -40.65
N SER A 118 1.42 -9.77 -41.32
CA SER A 118 1.55 -9.77 -42.78
C SER A 118 1.94 -11.15 -43.33
N GLY A 119 1.08 -12.14 -43.14
CA GLY A 119 1.24 -13.51 -43.62
C GLY A 119 0.89 -13.65 -45.11
N SER A 120 1.80 -13.29 -45.99
CA SER A 120 1.61 -13.38 -47.46
C SER A 120 2.63 -14.29 -48.13
N THR A 121 2.39 -15.60 -48.12
CA THR A 121 3.10 -16.54 -49.00
C THR A 121 2.57 -16.41 -50.44
N VAL A 122 3.38 -15.83 -51.33
CA VAL A 122 3.13 -15.82 -52.78
C VAL A 122 4.25 -16.59 -53.47
N PRO A 123 3.98 -17.49 -54.44
CA PRO A 123 5.02 -18.25 -55.12
C PRO A 123 5.94 -17.38 -56.00
N LEU A 124 7.14 -17.89 -56.28
CA LEU A 124 8.07 -17.27 -57.22
C LEU A 124 7.50 -17.24 -58.66
N GLY A 125 7.21 -16.03 -59.16
CA GLY A 125 6.94 -15.72 -60.56
C GLY A 125 7.74 -14.47 -60.93
N GLY A 126 8.43 -14.49 -62.07
CA GLY A 126 9.52 -13.54 -62.34
C GLY A 126 9.17 -12.37 -63.28
N GLY A 127 9.86 -11.24 -63.06
CA GLY A 127 10.05 -10.17 -64.06
C GLY A 127 9.03 -9.03 -64.03
N GLY A 128 9.49 -7.83 -64.39
CA GLY A 128 8.67 -6.62 -64.50
C GLY A 128 8.98 -5.56 -63.43
N ALA A 129 8.90 -4.29 -63.79
CA ALA A 129 9.15 -3.13 -62.94
C ALA A 129 8.08 -2.04 -63.16
N SER A 130 8.10 -0.98 -62.34
CA SER A 130 7.23 0.22 -62.42
C SER A 130 5.74 -0.03 -62.04
N VAL A 131 4.87 0.92 -61.65
CA VAL A 131 4.94 2.39 -61.39
C VAL A 131 3.74 2.75 -60.46
N GLN A 132 3.62 3.85 -59.70
CA GLN A 132 4.37 5.12 -59.62
C GLN A 132 4.42 5.69 -58.17
N ALA A 133 3.87 6.89 -57.94
CA ALA A 133 4.01 7.73 -56.73
C ALA A 133 2.77 7.75 -55.81
N VAL A 134 2.98 8.10 -54.54
CA VAL A 134 1.95 8.67 -53.64
C VAL A 134 2.26 10.16 -53.44
N GLN A 135 1.21 10.98 -53.38
CA GLN A 135 1.29 12.45 -53.35
C GLN A 135 1.55 12.96 -51.92
N THR A 136 2.52 13.86 -51.74
CA THR A 136 2.91 14.40 -50.43
C THR A 136 1.99 15.53 -49.95
N ILE A 137 1.68 15.52 -48.65
CA ILE A 137 1.08 16.67 -47.95
C ILE A 137 2.22 17.51 -47.34
N PRO A 138 2.34 18.82 -47.63
CA PRO A 138 3.38 19.67 -47.02
C PRO A 138 3.03 20.02 -45.57
N GLY A 139 4.02 20.01 -44.66
CA GLY A 139 3.87 20.65 -43.34
C GLY A 139 4.76 20.14 -42.20
N VAL A 140 5.26 18.90 -42.26
CA VAL A 140 6.03 18.31 -41.15
C VAL A 140 7.47 17.99 -41.56
N THR A 141 8.44 18.72 -40.99
CA THR A 141 9.86 18.38 -41.08
C THR A 141 10.21 17.30 -40.05
N THR A 142 10.23 16.04 -40.45
CA THR A 142 10.83 14.96 -39.65
C THR A 142 12.35 15.11 -39.66
N THR A 143 12.94 15.41 -38.51
CA THR A 143 14.40 15.36 -38.33
C THR A 143 14.85 13.90 -38.26
N GLU A 144 15.79 13.51 -39.11
CA GLU A 144 16.36 12.16 -39.10
C GLU A 144 17.27 11.97 -37.88
N TYR A 145 17.01 10.93 -37.09
CA TYR A 145 17.96 10.44 -36.08
C TYR A 145 18.71 9.22 -36.64
N SER A 146 19.94 9.44 -37.08
CA SER A 146 20.84 8.37 -37.48
C SER A 146 21.45 7.68 -36.26
N VAL A 147 21.13 6.41 -36.06
CA VAL A 147 21.70 5.61 -34.95
C VAL A 147 23.12 5.19 -35.30
N GLN A 148 24.11 5.97 -34.86
CA GLN A 148 25.52 5.64 -35.01
C GLN A 148 26.00 4.85 -33.79
N ALA A 149 26.32 3.56 -33.97
CA ALA A 149 26.87 2.73 -32.91
C ALA A 149 28.33 3.10 -32.63
N LEU A 150 28.69 3.24 -31.35
CA LEU A 150 30.05 3.49 -30.88
C LEU A 150 30.51 2.40 -29.89
N PRO A 151 31.79 1.98 -29.95
CA PRO A 151 32.32 0.91 -29.09
C PRO A 151 32.59 1.41 -27.65
N PRO A 152 32.67 0.49 -26.66
CA PRO A 152 32.78 0.86 -25.25
C PRO A 152 34.17 1.41 -24.89
N GLN A 153 34.20 2.52 -24.16
CA GLN A 153 35.34 2.95 -23.36
C GLN A 153 34.87 3.44 -21.97
N ALA A 154 35.64 3.09 -20.94
CA ALA A 154 35.31 3.42 -19.56
C ALA A 154 35.91 4.77 -19.13
N VAL A 155 35.14 5.56 -18.37
CA VAL A 155 35.64 6.73 -17.65
C VAL A 155 35.05 6.74 -16.24
N HIS A 156 35.91 6.66 -15.23
CA HIS A 156 35.52 6.97 -13.84
C HIS A 156 35.33 8.48 -13.69
N THR A 157 34.30 8.90 -12.96
CA THR A 157 34.42 10.04 -12.03
C THR A 157 33.33 9.98 -10.97
N ALA A 158 33.71 10.06 -9.70
CA ALA A 158 32.77 10.08 -8.58
C ALA A 158 32.89 11.42 -7.84
N GLN A 159 31.75 12.08 -7.60
CA GLN A 159 31.63 13.20 -6.65
C GLN A 159 30.30 13.09 -5.90
N GLY A 160 30.20 12.07 -5.05
CA GLY A 160 29.19 12.03 -3.99
C GLY A 160 29.70 12.82 -2.78
N TYR A 161 28.92 13.79 -2.29
CA TYR A 161 29.20 14.44 -1.01
C TYR A 161 28.78 13.51 0.13
N ILE A 162 29.76 13.08 0.93
CA ILE A 162 29.54 12.17 2.05
C ILE A 162 29.44 13.01 3.34
N PHE A 163 28.32 12.86 4.06
CA PHE A 163 28.25 13.15 5.49
C PHE A 163 28.12 11.82 6.25
N THR A 164 29.24 11.34 6.79
CA THR A 164 29.27 10.21 7.72
C THR A 164 29.64 10.71 9.11
N GLN A 165 28.68 10.66 10.02
CA GLN A 165 28.95 10.48 11.44
C GLN A 165 28.13 9.27 11.88
N GLY A 166 28.81 8.25 12.41
CA GLY A 166 28.13 7.16 13.11
C GLY A 166 27.61 7.67 14.45
N PHE A 167 26.46 7.16 14.87
CA PHE A 167 25.89 7.41 16.18
C PHE A 167 25.85 6.11 16.97
N ASP A 168 26.14 6.18 18.26
CA ASP A 168 26.00 5.04 19.17
C ASP A 168 24.53 4.68 19.38
N MET A 169 24.26 3.41 19.62
CA MET A 169 22.90 2.87 19.80
C MET A 169 22.28 3.19 21.16
N ASP A 170 23.01 3.87 22.05
CA ASP A 170 22.58 4.20 23.42
C ASP A 170 21.71 5.47 23.49
N ASP A 171 21.66 6.32 22.45
CA ASP A 171 20.86 7.56 22.39
C ASP A 171 19.36 7.32 22.11
N LEU A 172 18.80 6.21 22.61
CA LEU A 172 17.36 6.00 22.70
C LEU A 172 16.82 6.63 24.00
N PRO A 173 15.72 7.42 23.95
CA PRO A 173 15.19 8.09 25.14
C PRO A 173 14.59 7.08 26.13
N SER A 174 15.40 6.67 27.12
CA SER A 174 14.99 5.70 28.13
C SER A 174 13.85 6.23 29.02
N THR A 175 12.76 5.47 29.10
CA THR A 175 11.55 5.83 29.85
C THR A 175 11.68 5.48 31.34
N GLN A 176 12.41 6.31 32.10
CA GLN A 176 12.38 6.22 33.57
C GLN A 176 11.15 6.90 34.18
N PRO A 177 10.49 6.29 35.19
CA PRO A 177 9.29 6.84 35.81
C PRO A 177 9.62 7.98 36.77
N LEU A 178 9.02 9.16 36.56
CA LEU A 178 9.13 10.28 37.48
C LEU A 178 8.33 10.01 38.77
N SER A 179 9.07 9.82 39.87
CA SER A 179 8.52 9.78 41.23
C SER A 179 8.25 11.19 41.77
N GLN A 180 7.30 11.30 42.69
CA GLN A 180 6.80 12.57 43.21
C GLN A 180 7.81 13.29 44.11
N SER A 181 7.96 14.61 43.94
CA SER A 181 8.30 15.52 45.05
C SER A 181 7.73 16.92 44.84
N THR A 182 7.52 17.61 45.96
CA THR A 182 6.61 18.75 46.16
C THR A 182 7.20 20.15 45.93
N GLU A 183 6.26 21.08 45.67
CA GLU A 183 6.24 22.50 46.12
C GLU A 183 6.99 23.63 45.37
N ARG A 184 6.18 24.67 45.09
CA ARG A 184 6.41 26.14 45.20
C ARG A 184 7.04 26.98 44.06
N GLU A 185 6.24 28.00 43.69
CA GLU A 185 6.54 29.46 43.62
C GLU A 185 7.79 29.95 42.82
N SER A 186 7.79 31.10 42.12
CA SER A 186 6.81 31.99 41.45
C SER A 186 7.60 33.13 40.77
N ARG A 187 6.96 33.99 39.94
CA ARG A 187 7.49 35.29 39.39
C ARG A 187 8.57 35.14 38.29
N GLN A 188 8.34 35.63 37.05
CA GLN A 188 8.46 37.02 36.54
C GLN A 188 9.91 37.57 36.47
N GLY A 189 10.32 38.11 35.30
CA GLY A 189 11.48 39.00 35.21
C GLY A 189 12.18 39.06 33.84
N GLN A 190 12.09 40.20 33.17
CA GLN A 190 12.56 40.55 31.83
C GLN A 190 14.06 40.34 31.47
N GLU A 191 14.28 40.17 30.16
CA GLU A 191 15.30 40.82 29.29
C GLU A 191 16.60 41.39 29.89
N THR A 192 17.77 41.03 29.32
CA THR A 192 18.55 41.88 28.37
C THR A 192 19.97 41.32 28.06
N GLY A 193 20.54 41.67 26.89
CA GLY A 193 21.84 42.36 26.94
C GLY A 193 23.20 41.68 26.65
N GLY A 194 23.32 40.64 25.83
CA GLY A 194 24.44 40.37 24.87
C GLY A 194 25.97 40.49 25.18
N LYS A 195 26.75 39.96 24.20
CA LYS A 195 28.20 40.12 23.88
C LYS A 195 29.28 39.16 24.44
N LYS A 196 29.88 38.46 23.46
CA LYS A 196 31.33 38.19 23.23
C LYS A 196 32.05 37.05 23.99
N LEU A 197 32.55 36.13 23.16
CA LEU A 197 33.72 35.27 23.37
C LEU A 197 35.03 36.06 23.53
N PRO A 198 36.01 35.52 24.27
CA PRO A 198 37.44 35.65 23.98
C PRO A 198 37.99 34.40 23.26
N ALA A 199 39.19 34.48 22.68
CA ALA A 199 39.92 33.35 22.11
C ALA A 199 41.42 33.51 22.34
N ASN A 200 42.15 32.37 22.38
CA ASN A 200 43.55 32.15 21.96
C ASN A 200 44.29 31.15 22.88
N LEU A 201 44.95 30.17 22.28
CA LEU A 201 46.38 29.89 22.48
C LEU A 201 46.91 28.97 21.37
N SER A 202 48.21 29.08 21.08
CA SER A 202 48.96 28.39 20.02
C SER A 202 49.95 27.36 20.64
N HIS A 203 50.77 26.54 19.95
CA HIS A 203 51.68 26.77 18.81
C HIS A 203 52.34 25.45 18.33
N LEU A 204 53.23 25.53 17.31
CA LEU A 204 54.29 24.54 16.89
C LEU A 204 53.83 23.24 16.17
N ASP A 205 54.55 22.69 15.16
CA ASP A 205 55.56 23.29 14.25
C ASP A 205 55.74 22.54 12.89
N ASN A 206 56.48 23.18 11.97
CA ASN A 206 56.89 22.85 10.61
C ASN A 206 57.32 21.41 10.23
N ARG A 207 57.13 21.09 8.94
CA ARG A 207 58.20 20.61 8.02
C ARG A 207 57.93 21.05 6.57
N GLN A 208 58.99 21.15 5.76
CA GLN A 208 59.03 21.90 4.48
C GLN A 208 59.09 21.01 3.19
N PRO A 209 58.97 21.59 1.97
CA PRO A 209 58.46 20.89 0.78
C PRO A 209 59.50 20.55 -0.31
N ALA A 210 59.10 19.80 -1.34
CA ALA A 210 59.22 20.21 -2.77
C ALA A 210 58.79 19.13 -3.78
N ARG A 211 57.86 19.46 -4.69
CA ARG A 211 58.10 19.56 -6.16
C ARG A 211 56.78 19.70 -6.94
N SER A 212 56.79 20.56 -7.96
CA SER A 212 55.67 20.81 -8.87
C SER A 212 55.85 20.08 -10.20
N VAL A 213 54.76 19.51 -10.74
CA VAL A 213 54.61 19.24 -12.18
C VAL A 213 53.34 19.94 -12.64
N LYS A 214 53.43 20.72 -13.73
CA LYS A 214 52.26 21.36 -14.35
C LYS A 214 51.66 20.44 -15.40
N VAL A 215 50.34 20.30 -15.39
CA VAL A 215 49.54 20.06 -16.60
C VAL A 215 48.55 21.22 -16.68
N GLY A 216 48.43 21.84 -17.85
CA GLY A 216 47.65 23.07 -18.03
C GLY A 216 46.17 22.80 -18.26
N VAL A 217 45.31 23.60 -17.63
CA VAL A 217 43.89 23.72 -17.99
C VAL A 217 43.68 25.11 -18.60
N GLY A 218 43.09 25.16 -19.80
CA GLY A 218 42.81 26.43 -20.49
C GLY A 218 41.67 27.19 -19.82
N SER A 219 41.91 28.44 -19.45
CA SER A 219 40.89 29.32 -18.87
C SER A 219 39.95 29.85 -19.96
N VAL A 220 38.77 29.23 -20.10
CA VAL A 220 37.67 29.79 -20.92
C VAL A 220 37.04 30.95 -20.17
N VAL A 221 37.14 32.16 -20.72
CA VAL A 221 36.53 33.37 -20.15
C VAL A 221 35.06 33.43 -20.57
N VAL A 222 34.15 33.17 -19.63
CA VAL A 222 32.71 33.37 -19.85
C VAL A 222 32.39 34.87 -19.72
N GLN A 223 32.16 35.55 -20.84
CA GLN A 223 31.61 36.90 -20.83
C GLN A 223 30.18 36.91 -20.28
N ARG A 224 29.87 37.86 -19.40
CA ARG A 224 28.48 38.10 -18.96
C ARG A 224 27.69 38.77 -20.07
N GLY A 225 26.84 38.01 -20.75
CA GLY A 225 25.75 38.57 -21.55
C GLY A 225 24.71 39.25 -20.65
N LEU A 226 24.29 40.45 -21.03
CA LEU A 226 23.15 41.17 -20.42
C LEU A 226 21.88 40.90 -21.25
N GLY A 227 20.72 40.90 -20.59
CA GLY A 227 19.42 40.98 -21.28
C GLY A 227 18.81 39.63 -21.65
N GLY A 228 18.16 38.98 -20.68
CA GLY A 228 17.28 37.83 -20.91
C GLY A 228 16.38 37.64 -19.70
N SER A 229 15.08 37.89 -19.86
CA SER A 229 14.10 37.64 -18.79
C SER A 229 13.86 36.13 -18.66
N VAL A 230 14.54 35.51 -17.69
CA VAL A 230 14.25 34.12 -17.30
C VAL A 230 12.82 34.07 -16.76
N GLN A 231 11.88 33.59 -17.58
CA GLN A 231 10.60 33.14 -17.07
C GLN A 231 10.86 32.07 -16.01
N GLN A 232 10.35 32.30 -14.81
CA GLN A 232 10.49 31.36 -13.71
C GLN A 232 9.61 30.14 -14.04
N ALA A 233 10.23 29.04 -14.48
CA ALA A 233 9.53 27.83 -14.91
C ALA A 233 8.84 27.14 -13.72
N THR A 234 7.66 27.64 -13.35
CA THR A 234 6.86 27.21 -12.20
C THR A 234 5.88 26.10 -12.58
N THR A 235 6.37 25.09 -13.28
CA THR A 235 5.68 23.82 -13.54
C THR A 235 6.59 22.68 -13.12
N MET A 236 6.59 22.37 -11.82
CA MET A 236 6.79 20.98 -11.42
C MET A 236 5.61 20.20 -12.00
N ASP A 237 5.89 19.24 -12.88
CA ASP A 237 4.88 18.30 -13.35
C ASP A 237 4.35 17.53 -12.12
N THR A 238 3.07 17.77 -11.81
CA THR A 238 2.39 17.22 -10.63
C THR A 238 1.57 15.97 -10.97
N GLY A 239 1.74 15.44 -12.19
CA GLY A 239 0.99 14.31 -12.71
C GLY A 239 -0.28 14.75 -13.47
N PRO A 240 -0.98 13.79 -14.11
CA PRO A 240 -2.00 14.06 -15.12
C PRO A 240 -3.32 14.65 -14.58
N VAL A 241 -3.47 14.81 -13.26
CA VAL A 241 -4.63 15.47 -12.64
C VAL A 241 -4.13 16.38 -11.51
N ASN A 242 -4.09 17.68 -11.76
CA ASN A 242 -3.78 18.70 -10.75
C ASN A 242 -4.90 19.76 -10.60
N ASN A 243 -6.09 19.45 -11.12
CA ASN A 243 -7.27 20.29 -11.06
C ASN A 243 -8.20 19.79 -9.95
N VAL A 244 -8.48 20.64 -8.93
CA VAL A 244 -9.29 20.26 -7.76
C VAL A 244 -10.74 19.88 -8.11
N ILE A 245 -11.26 20.42 -9.21
CA ILE A 245 -12.63 20.16 -9.69
C ILE A 245 -12.71 18.80 -10.39
N LEU A 246 -11.59 18.28 -10.91
CA LEU A 246 -11.54 16.94 -11.54
C LEU A 246 -11.30 15.79 -10.55
N LEU A 247 -11.29 16.07 -9.23
CA LEU A 247 -11.11 15.06 -8.16
C LEU A 247 -12.42 14.40 -7.69
N ALA A 248 -13.47 14.45 -8.51
CA ALA A 248 -14.79 13.92 -8.19
C ALA A 248 -15.27 12.92 -9.25
N ASP A 249 -15.97 11.87 -8.81
CA ASP A 249 -16.63 10.93 -9.71
C ASP A 249 -17.57 11.67 -10.67
N CYS A 250 -17.51 11.39 -11.98
CA CYS A 250 -18.14 12.23 -13.01
C CYS A 250 -19.62 12.55 -12.75
N TYR A 251 -20.42 11.59 -12.24
CA TYR A 251 -21.84 11.80 -11.93
C TYR A 251 -22.11 12.94 -10.92
N LYS A 252 -21.14 13.29 -10.07
CA LYS A 252 -21.24 14.36 -9.07
C LYS A 252 -21.31 15.76 -9.67
N VAL A 253 -20.85 15.97 -10.91
CA VAL A 253 -20.83 17.29 -11.54
C VAL A 253 -22.24 17.86 -11.75
N GLY A 254 -23.23 17.01 -12.03
CA GLY A 254 -24.64 17.38 -12.16
C GLY A 254 -25.44 17.41 -10.84
N HIS A 255 -24.87 16.98 -9.70
CA HIS A 255 -25.63 16.80 -8.45
C HIS A 255 -26.29 18.08 -7.93
N TYR A 256 -25.72 19.26 -8.22
CA TYR A 256 -26.32 20.53 -7.81
C TYR A 256 -27.74 20.75 -8.39
N GLN A 257 -28.07 20.13 -9.53
CA GLN A 257 -29.39 20.14 -10.15
C GLN A 257 -30.37 19.14 -9.49
N MET A 258 -29.86 18.21 -8.67
CA MET A 258 -30.60 17.03 -8.16
C MET A 258 -31.00 17.15 -6.68
N TYR A 259 -30.40 18.10 -5.94
CA TYR A 259 -30.86 18.41 -4.58
C TYR A 259 -32.23 19.09 -4.60
N PRO A 260 -33.03 18.96 -3.53
CA PRO A 260 -34.27 19.73 -3.39
C PRO A 260 -34.01 21.24 -3.61
N PRO A 261 -34.90 21.97 -4.32
CA PRO A 261 -34.86 23.42 -4.36
C PRO A 261 -34.79 24.01 -2.95
N GLU A 262 -34.11 25.15 -2.81
CA GLU A 262 -33.86 25.80 -1.50
C GLU A 262 -33.01 24.97 -0.53
N THR A 263 -32.31 23.92 -0.98
CA THR A 263 -31.23 23.32 -0.17
C THR A 263 -30.15 24.37 0.09
N THR A 264 -29.85 24.66 1.35
CA THR A 264 -28.83 25.64 1.78
C THR A 264 -27.68 25.01 2.56
N ARG A 265 -27.88 23.82 3.16
CA ARG A 265 -26.79 23.11 3.84
C ARG A 265 -26.86 21.62 3.58
N LEU A 266 -25.71 20.99 3.38
CA LEU A 266 -25.51 19.55 3.49
C LEU A 266 -24.50 19.28 4.59
N TYR A 267 -24.73 18.24 5.37
CA TYR A 267 -23.83 17.77 6.41
C TYR A 267 -23.65 16.26 6.24
N SER A 268 -22.40 15.85 6.08
CA SER A 268 -21.98 14.49 5.75
C SER A 268 -20.91 14.00 6.72
N TYR A 269 -20.69 12.69 6.74
CA TYR A 269 -19.74 12.04 7.65
C TYR A 269 -19.05 10.85 6.99
N PHE A 270 -17.90 10.45 7.54
CA PHE A 270 -17.16 9.25 7.14
C PHE A 270 -17.03 8.29 8.32
N GLU A 271 -17.25 7.00 8.08
CA GLU A 271 -17.04 5.90 9.04
C GLU A 271 -16.41 4.68 8.37
N SER A 272 -15.76 3.83 9.16
CA SER A 272 -15.72 2.40 8.87
C SER A 272 -17.01 1.77 9.38
N ARG A 273 -17.72 0.95 8.60
CA ARG A 273 -18.96 0.27 9.04
C ARG A 273 -18.72 -1.09 9.73
N GLY A 274 -17.49 -1.36 10.15
CA GLY A 274 -16.98 -2.70 10.40
C GLY A 274 -16.21 -3.21 9.18
N GLY A 275 -15.85 -4.48 9.17
CA GLY A 275 -15.02 -5.04 8.09
C GLY A 275 -14.27 -6.25 8.58
N LYS A 276 -12.98 -6.33 8.22
CA LYS A 276 -12.07 -7.42 8.55
C LYS A 276 -11.46 -7.33 9.96
N PHE A 277 -11.52 -6.15 10.59
CA PHE A 277 -10.88 -5.84 11.88
C PHE A 277 -11.86 -5.11 12.81
N PRO A 278 -11.69 -5.18 14.15
CA PRO A 278 -12.64 -4.63 15.10
C PRO A 278 -12.55 -3.10 15.26
N TYR A 279 -11.35 -2.54 15.04
CA TYR A 279 -11.02 -1.11 15.16
C TYR A 279 -10.46 -0.54 13.85
N VAL A 280 -10.28 0.78 13.81
CA VAL A 280 -9.44 1.48 12.82
C VAL A 280 -8.37 2.33 13.51
N CYS A 281 -7.23 2.54 12.86
CA CYS A 281 -6.23 3.54 13.22
C CYS A 281 -6.33 4.71 12.24
N PHE A 282 -6.90 5.85 12.68
CA PHE A 282 -7.24 6.96 11.78
C PHE A 282 -6.01 7.77 11.34
N PHE A 283 -5.78 7.88 10.03
CA PHE A 283 -4.63 8.57 9.44
C PHE A 283 -4.88 8.99 7.98
N GLY A 284 -4.24 10.07 7.52
CA GLY A 284 -4.10 10.42 6.11
C GLY A 284 -5.03 11.52 5.59
N LEU A 285 -5.98 12.00 6.40
CA LEU A 285 -6.86 13.10 6.04
C LEU A 285 -6.06 14.41 5.90
N GLN A 286 -5.13 14.69 6.81
CA GLN A 286 -4.26 15.87 6.80
C GLN A 286 -3.47 16.01 5.49
N TYR A 287 -2.96 14.90 4.94
CA TYR A 287 -2.34 14.92 3.62
C TYR A 287 -3.34 15.34 2.53
N ILE A 288 -4.55 14.79 2.51
CA ILE A 288 -5.59 15.14 1.52
C ILE A 288 -5.97 16.62 1.63
N LEU A 289 -6.18 17.12 2.86
CA LEU A 289 -6.44 18.54 3.14
C LEU A 289 -5.32 19.42 2.61
N LYS A 290 -4.05 19.12 2.94
CA LYS A 290 -2.87 19.91 2.53
C LYS A 290 -2.55 19.83 1.04
N ARG A 291 -2.79 18.68 0.38
CA ARG A 291 -2.44 18.44 -1.04
C ARG A 291 -3.50 18.98 -2.00
N TRP A 292 -4.78 18.92 -1.63
CA TRP A 292 -5.89 19.12 -2.57
C TRP A 292 -6.88 20.22 -2.20
N LEU A 293 -7.09 20.53 -0.92
CA LEU A 293 -8.20 21.41 -0.49
C LEU A 293 -7.77 22.74 0.16
N SER A 294 -6.52 22.84 0.64
CA SER A 294 -6.00 24.03 1.34
C SER A 294 -5.51 25.11 0.38
N GLY A 295 -5.81 26.37 0.70
CA GLY A 295 -5.48 27.54 -0.12
C GLY A 295 -6.53 27.87 -1.20
N PRO A 296 -6.22 28.81 -2.10
CA PRO A 296 -7.09 29.21 -3.20
C PRO A 296 -7.01 28.20 -4.36
N VAL A 297 -7.59 27.02 -4.15
CA VAL A 297 -7.50 25.87 -5.07
C VAL A 297 -8.41 25.98 -6.31
N VAL A 298 -9.41 26.87 -6.29
CA VAL A 298 -10.29 27.15 -7.43
C VAL A 298 -9.86 28.47 -8.08
N THR A 299 -9.41 28.41 -9.34
CA THR A 299 -9.06 29.59 -10.16
C THR A 299 -9.88 29.61 -11.45
N LYS A 300 -9.87 30.72 -12.21
CA LYS A 300 -10.64 30.81 -13.47
C LYS A 300 -10.14 29.81 -14.52
N GLU A 301 -8.84 29.54 -14.52
CA GLU A 301 -8.17 28.55 -15.38
C GLU A 301 -8.60 27.13 -15.01
N VAL A 302 -8.60 26.81 -13.71
CA VAL A 302 -9.07 25.53 -13.15
C VAL A 302 -10.55 25.29 -13.48
N VAL A 303 -11.39 26.33 -13.42
CA VAL A 303 -12.80 26.25 -13.81
C VAL A 303 -12.98 26.03 -15.31
N GLN A 304 -12.21 26.72 -16.15
CA GLN A 304 -12.28 26.59 -17.61
C GLN A 304 -11.82 25.21 -18.09
N GLU A 305 -10.68 24.71 -17.60
CA GLU A 305 -10.20 23.35 -17.87
C GLU A 305 -11.26 22.30 -17.47
N ALA A 306 -11.81 22.42 -16.26
CA ALA A 306 -12.82 21.47 -15.79
C ALA A 306 -14.11 21.52 -16.63
N LYS A 307 -14.53 22.71 -17.07
CA LYS A 307 -15.67 22.90 -17.98
C LYS A 307 -15.43 22.20 -19.31
N GLU A 308 -14.25 22.38 -19.93
CA GLU A 308 -13.89 21.75 -21.20
C GLU A 308 -13.82 20.23 -21.09
N VAL A 309 -13.17 19.70 -20.03
CA VAL A 309 -13.08 18.26 -19.77
C VAL A 309 -14.46 17.64 -19.52
N TYR A 310 -15.31 18.24 -18.67
CA TYR A 310 -16.64 17.70 -18.43
C TYR A 310 -17.56 17.83 -19.66
N ALA A 311 -17.46 18.90 -20.44
CA ALA A 311 -18.24 19.05 -21.68
C ALA A 311 -17.87 17.97 -22.71
N ALA A 312 -16.58 17.64 -22.84
CA ALA A 312 -16.10 16.56 -23.70
C ALA A 312 -16.53 15.16 -23.19
N VAL A 313 -16.37 14.90 -21.88
CA VAL A 313 -16.72 13.60 -21.27
C VAL A 313 -18.22 13.32 -21.28
N LEU A 314 -19.06 14.35 -21.11
CA LEU A 314 -20.53 14.22 -21.14
C LEU A 314 -21.14 14.43 -22.53
N ASN A 315 -20.36 14.91 -23.50
CA ASN A 315 -20.82 15.35 -24.83
C ASN A 315 -21.97 16.39 -24.76
N ARG A 316 -21.91 17.30 -23.77
CA ARG A 316 -22.84 18.41 -23.53
C ARG A 316 -22.27 19.39 -22.50
N ASP A 317 -22.53 20.69 -22.67
CA ASP A 317 -21.95 21.79 -21.89
C ASP A 317 -22.86 22.32 -20.74
N ASP A 318 -24.15 21.98 -20.74
CA ASP A 318 -25.18 22.49 -19.82
C ASP A 318 -25.24 21.81 -18.43
N ILE A 319 -24.35 20.84 -18.15
CA ILE A 319 -24.29 20.11 -16.87
C ILE A 319 -23.23 20.68 -15.91
N PHE A 320 -22.23 21.44 -16.39
CA PHE A 320 -21.16 21.94 -15.53
C PHE A 320 -21.57 23.20 -14.75
N ASN A 321 -21.44 23.17 -13.42
CA ASN A 321 -21.82 24.31 -12.55
C ASN A 321 -20.78 25.45 -12.55
N GLU A 322 -20.52 26.04 -13.71
CA GLU A 322 -19.60 27.18 -13.87
C GLU A 322 -19.95 28.35 -12.93
N ALA A 323 -21.24 28.66 -12.77
CA ALA A 323 -21.70 29.72 -11.88
C ALA A 323 -21.36 29.42 -10.40
N GLY A 324 -21.59 28.20 -9.93
CA GLY A 324 -21.27 27.78 -8.57
C GLY A 324 -19.78 27.75 -8.28
N TRP A 325 -18.92 27.40 -9.25
CA TRP A 325 -17.48 27.52 -9.09
C TRP A 325 -16.98 28.97 -9.13
N ASN A 326 -17.54 29.80 -10.02
CA ASN A 326 -17.23 31.23 -10.07
C ASN A 326 -17.61 31.96 -8.78
N HIS A 327 -18.74 31.59 -8.15
CA HIS A 327 -19.14 32.09 -6.83
C HIS A 327 -18.06 31.86 -5.76
N ILE A 328 -17.37 30.72 -5.78
CA ILE A 328 -16.27 30.39 -4.85
C ILE A 328 -15.03 31.26 -5.13
N ILE A 329 -14.75 31.58 -6.40
CA ILE A 329 -13.69 32.54 -6.76
C ILE A 329 -14.04 33.94 -6.23
N GLU A 330 -15.28 34.39 -6.45
CA GLU A 330 -15.72 35.77 -6.23
C GLU A 330 -16.00 36.10 -4.75
N HIS A 331 -16.51 35.16 -3.96
CA HIS A 331 -16.86 35.37 -2.55
C HIS A 331 -15.83 34.81 -1.56
N HIS A 332 -15.04 33.80 -1.96
CA HIS A 332 -14.06 33.13 -1.08
C HIS A 332 -12.62 33.20 -1.60
N GLY A 333 -12.37 33.95 -2.68
CA GLY A 333 -11.03 34.08 -3.27
C GLY A 333 -10.47 32.75 -3.79
N GLY A 334 -11.34 31.83 -4.23
CA GLY A 334 -10.96 30.51 -4.73
C GLY A 334 -10.79 29.44 -3.65
N ARG A 335 -11.05 29.77 -2.38
CA ARG A 335 -10.95 28.86 -1.24
C ARG A 335 -12.27 28.12 -1.04
N LEU A 336 -12.23 26.84 -0.68
CA LEU A 336 -13.43 26.01 -0.55
C LEU A 336 -14.21 26.34 0.74
N PRO A 337 -15.47 26.80 0.66
CA PRO A 337 -16.30 27.11 1.85
C PRO A 337 -16.86 25.82 2.48
N LEU A 338 -15.96 25.03 3.03
CA LEU A 338 -16.21 23.79 3.77
C LEU A 338 -15.67 23.93 5.19
N ARG A 339 -16.39 23.35 6.16
CA ARG A 339 -15.89 23.01 7.49
C ARG A 339 -15.72 21.50 7.60
N ILE A 340 -14.59 21.06 8.14
CA ILE A 340 -14.34 19.65 8.47
C ILE A 340 -13.92 19.54 9.93
N LYS A 341 -14.66 18.73 10.69
CA LYS A 341 -14.22 18.21 12.00
C LYS A 341 -13.71 16.78 11.83
N ALA A 342 -12.70 16.37 12.58
CA ALA A 342 -12.19 15.00 12.59
C ALA A 342 -11.72 14.57 13.99
N VAL A 343 -11.70 13.27 14.23
CA VAL A 343 -10.92 12.69 15.34
C VAL A 343 -9.42 12.92 15.06
N PRO A 344 -8.57 13.21 16.06
CA PRO A 344 -7.14 13.43 15.83
C PRO A 344 -6.46 12.24 15.14
N GLU A 345 -5.54 12.50 14.21
CA GLU A 345 -4.80 11.42 13.54
C GLU A 345 -3.89 10.67 14.52
N GLY A 346 -3.73 9.37 14.29
CA GLY A 346 -3.17 8.40 15.21
C GLY A 346 -4.20 7.77 16.15
N THR A 347 -5.40 8.34 16.29
CA THR A 347 -6.42 7.78 17.20
C THR A 347 -6.89 6.41 16.73
N VAL A 348 -6.83 5.44 17.64
CA VAL A 348 -7.37 4.09 17.48
C VAL A 348 -8.76 4.03 18.13
N LEU A 349 -9.76 3.55 17.39
CA LEU A 349 -11.14 3.42 17.88
C LEU A 349 -11.94 2.30 17.20
N PRO A 350 -12.92 1.69 17.89
CA PRO A 350 -13.82 0.70 17.31
C PRO A 350 -14.53 1.17 16.04
N THR A 351 -14.72 0.24 15.11
CA THR A 351 -15.51 0.45 13.89
C THR A 351 -16.97 0.82 14.20
N LYS A 352 -17.68 1.34 13.19
CA LYS A 352 -19.02 1.95 13.27
C LYS A 352 -19.06 3.28 14.05
N ASN A 353 -17.91 3.91 14.26
CA ASN A 353 -17.83 5.29 14.75
C ASN A 353 -17.57 6.30 13.63
N VAL A 354 -18.05 7.53 13.82
CA VAL A 354 -17.71 8.67 12.96
C VAL A 354 -16.24 9.05 13.15
N LEU A 355 -15.56 9.32 12.03
CA LEU A 355 -14.13 9.63 11.99
C LEU A 355 -13.91 11.09 11.59
N PHE A 356 -14.67 11.58 10.61
CA PHE A 356 -14.75 12.99 10.27
C PHE A 356 -16.14 13.37 9.72
N THR A 357 -16.47 14.66 9.79
CA THR A 357 -17.74 15.25 9.35
C THR A 357 -17.47 16.50 8.52
N VAL A 358 -18.26 16.72 7.47
CA VAL A 358 -18.08 17.77 6.47
C VAL A 358 -19.40 18.51 6.27
N GLU A 359 -19.38 19.84 6.36
CA GLU A 359 -20.53 20.71 6.00
C GLU A 359 -20.06 21.92 5.19
N ASN A 360 -20.92 22.43 4.30
CA ASN A 360 -20.67 23.73 3.65
C ASN A 360 -20.90 24.89 4.63
N THR A 361 -20.08 25.94 4.49
CA THR A 361 -20.19 27.17 5.27
C THR A 361 -20.90 28.30 4.51
N ASP A 362 -20.98 28.21 3.17
CA ASP A 362 -21.74 29.12 2.30
C ASP A 362 -23.02 28.45 1.77
N PRO A 363 -24.22 29.05 1.94
CA PRO A 363 -25.48 28.47 1.53
C PRO A 363 -25.77 28.48 0.02
N ALA A 364 -24.99 29.20 -0.80
CA ALA A 364 -25.14 29.22 -2.25
C ALA A 364 -24.49 28.01 -2.95
N VAL A 365 -23.55 27.31 -2.28
CA VAL A 365 -22.78 26.20 -2.86
C VAL A 365 -22.83 24.89 -2.05
N PRO A 366 -24.00 24.45 -1.52
CA PRO A 366 -24.06 23.32 -0.58
C PRO A 366 -23.61 21.97 -1.16
N TRP A 367 -23.76 21.81 -2.48
CA TRP A 367 -23.41 20.63 -3.26
C TRP A 367 -21.92 20.26 -3.14
N ILE A 368 -21.00 21.20 -2.86
CA ILE A 368 -19.56 20.92 -2.70
C ILE A 368 -19.29 19.88 -1.61
N THR A 369 -20.13 19.85 -0.57
CA THR A 369 -20.07 18.86 0.52
C THR A 369 -20.07 17.43 -0.01
N SER A 370 -20.91 17.12 -1.01
CA SER A 370 -20.97 15.78 -1.60
C SER A 370 -20.11 15.64 -2.86
N PHE A 371 -19.61 16.75 -3.41
CA PHE A 371 -18.65 16.75 -4.52
C PHE A 371 -17.31 16.16 -4.07
N PHE A 372 -16.76 16.66 -2.97
CA PHE A 372 -15.48 16.20 -2.42
C PHE A 372 -15.53 14.84 -1.69
N GLU A 373 -16.67 14.14 -1.72
CA GLU A 373 -16.78 12.75 -1.22
C GLU A 373 -15.72 11.83 -1.83
N THR A 374 -15.43 11.96 -3.13
CA THR A 374 -14.53 11.03 -3.84
C THR A 374 -13.11 11.12 -3.32
N VAL A 375 -12.51 12.33 -3.30
CA VAL A 375 -11.14 12.54 -2.79
C VAL A 375 -11.06 12.33 -1.27
N LEU A 376 -12.02 12.83 -0.48
CA LEU A 376 -12.01 12.63 0.98
C LEU A 376 -12.19 11.16 1.37
N SER A 377 -12.92 10.37 0.57
CA SER A 377 -13.04 8.93 0.81
C SER A 377 -11.72 8.18 0.64
N GLN A 378 -10.74 8.72 -0.10
CA GLN A 378 -9.42 8.08 -0.28
C GLN A 378 -8.65 7.90 1.04
N THR A 379 -9.05 8.61 2.11
CA THR A 379 -8.64 8.35 3.50
C THR A 379 -8.80 6.87 3.91
N TRP A 380 -9.66 6.09 3.22
CA TRP A 380 -9.77 4.65 3.41
C TRP A 380 -8.40 3.94 3.30
N TYR A 381 -7.54 4.35 2.38
CA TYR A 381 -6.28 3.66 2.07
C TYR A 381 -5.24 3.81 3.20
N PRO A 382 -4.78 5.03 3.57
CA PRO A 382 -3.85 5.20 4.68
C PRO A 382 -4.39 4.64 5.99
N MET A 383 -5.69 4.82 6.29
CA MET A 383 -6.32 4.23 7.47
C MET A 383 -6.29 2.70 7.46
N THR A 384 -6.50 2.06 6.30
CA THR A 384 -6.46 0.58 6.20
C THR A 384 -5.04 0.05 6.33
N VAL A 385 -4.05 0.70 5.71
CA VAL A 385 -2.63 0.33 5.86
C VAL A 385 -2.16 0.52 7.31
N ALA A 386 -2.45 1.67 7.94
CA ALA A 386 -2.13 1.92 9.34
C ALA A 386 -2.77 0.89 10.27
N THR A 387 -4.02 0.50 10.00
CA THR A 387 -4.72 -0.56 10.75
C THR A 387 -4.06 -1.92 10.55
N ILE A 388 -3.82 -2.37 9.32
CA ILE A 388 -3.17 -3.67 9.03
C ILE A 388 -1.76 -3.73 9.62
N SER A 389 -0.98 -2.66 9.50
CA SER A 389 0.33 -2.53 10.10
C SER A 389 0.24 -2.66 11.64
N ARG A 390 -0.71 -1.98 12.30
CA ARG A 390 -0.93 -2.12 13.75
C ARG A 390 -1.34 -3.53 14.19
N ILE A 391 -2.16 -4.21 13.39
CA ILE A 391 -2.57 -5.61 13.63
C ILE A 391 -1.33 -6.53 13.61
N ASN A 392 -0.38 -6.33 12.69
CA ASN A 392 0.91 -7.03 12.73
C ASN A 392 1.72 -6.66 13.98
N LYS A 393 1.76 -5.37 14.37
CA LYS A 393 2.50 -4.92 15.56
C LYS A 393 1.98 -5.59 16.83
N GLN A 394 0.66 -5.70 17.01
CA GLN A 394 0.06 -6.40 18.14
C GLN A 394 0.40 -7.90 18.17
N VAL A 395 0.38 -8.58 17.01
CA VAL A 395 0.81 -9.99 16.90
C VAL A 395 2.27 -10.15 17.32
N ILE A 396 3.17 -9.31 16.80
CA ILE A 396 4.59 -9.32 17.14
C ILE A 396 4.80 -9.01 18.63
N HIS A 397 4.10 -7.99 19.15
CA HIS A 397 4.14 -7.60 20.57
C HIS A 397 3.75 -8.75 21.49
N HIS A 398 2.67 -9.48 21.18
CA HIS A 398 2.24 -10.65 21.97
C HIS A 398 3.35 -11.71 22.08
N TYR A 399 3.94 -12.14 20.95
CA TYR A 399 4.99 -13.16 20.99
C TYR A 399 6.32 -12.64 21.56
N HIS A 400 6.66 -11.36 21.42
CA HIS A 400 7.78 -10.77 22.17
C HIS A 400 7.51 -10.77 23.68
N GLN A 401 6.30 -10.41 24.12
CA GLN A 401 5.92 -10.40 25.52
C GLN A 401 5.94 -11.82 26.14
N LEU A 402 5.60 -12.85 25.37
CA LEU A 402 5.74 -14.26 25.78
C LEU A 402 7.21 -14.74 25.78
N THR A 403 7.97 -14.46 24.72
CA THR A 403 9.20 -15.21 24.40
C THR A 403 10.51 -14.41 24.46
N HIS A 404 10.48 -13.08 24.62
CA HIS A 404 11.68 -12.23 24.71
C HIS A 404 11.73 -11.39 25.98
N ASP A 405 12.94 -11.09 26.47
CA ASP A 405 13.12 -10.36 27.74
C ASP A 405 12.72 -8.87 27.64
N THR A 406 12.77 -8.27 26.45
CA THR A 406 12.39 -6.87 26.22
C THR A 406 11.55 -6.66 24.95
N MET A 407 11.05 -5.43 24.77
CA MET A 407 10.23 -5.02 23.62
C MET A 407 11.01 -4.18 22.59
N ASP A 408 12.33 -4.02 22.77
CA ASP A 408 13.26 -3.25 21.93
C ASP A 408 13.02 -3.37 20.42
N LYS A 409 12.92 -4.61 19.93
CA LYS A 409 12.86 -4.95 18.51
C LYS A 409 11.47 -4.81 17.89
N VAL A 410 10.39 -4.74 18.68
CA VAL A 410 9.01 -4.77 18.16
C VAL A 410 8.76 -3.66 17.12
N ASN A 411 9.40 -2.51 17.27
CA ASN A 411 9.29 -1.38 16.34
C ASN A 411 10.03 -1.58 15.00
N ILE A 412 10.91 -2.58 14.88
CA ILE A 412 11.68 -2.89 13.65
C ILE A 412 11.39 -4.30 13.08
N SER A 413 10.69 -5.17 13.81
CA SER A 413 10.39 -6.55 13.37
C SER A 413 9.45 -6.68 12.16
N LEU A 414 8.90 -5.59 11.59
CA LEU A 414 8.20 -5.60 10.31
C LEU A 414 8.69 -4.48 9.38
N HIS A 415 9.47 -4.87 8.38
CA HIS A 415 10.03 -3.99 7.35
C HIS A 415 9.08 -3.88 6.15
N ASP A 416 8.84 -2.66 5.71
CA ASP A 416 8.05 -2.39 4.50
C ASP A 416 8.93 -2.47 3.24
N CYS A 417 8.72 -3.53 2.46
CA CYS A 417 9.32 -3.75 1.14
C CYS A 417 8.34 -3.42 -0.01
N GLY A 418 7.31 -2.61 0.25
CA GLY A 418 6.10 -2.50 -0.56
C GLY A 418 6.21 -1.69 -1.84
N TYR A 419 7.23 -0.84 -2.01
CA TYR A 419 7.33 0.11 -3.13
C TYR A 419 7.13 -0.53 -4.51
N ARG A 420 7.76 -1.67 -4.78
CA ARG A 420 7.64 -2.38 -6.08
C ARG A 420 6.32 -3.15 -6.26
N GLY A 421 5.45 -3.15 -5.26
CA GLY A 421 4.21 -3.94 -5.21
C GLY A 421 2.92 -3.12 -5.06
N VAL A 422 2.96 -1.80 -5.29
CA VAL A 422 1.80 -0.89 -5.25
C VAL A 422 1.48 -0.28 -6.62
N SER A 423 0.27 0.24 -6.77
CA SER A 423 -0.28 0.78 -8.03
C SER A 423 0.33 2.10 -8.51
N SER A 424 0.96 2.89 -7.64
CA SER A 424 1.57 4.18 -8.02
C SER A 424 2.60 4.68 -7.01
N VAL A 425 3.39 5.69 -7.39
CA VAL A 425 4.34 6.38 -6.50
C VAL A 425 3.63 7.11 -5.36
N GLU A 426 2.44 7.67 -5.59
CA GLU A 426 1.65 8.32 -4.54
C GLU A 426 1.02 7.28 -3.59
N SER A 427 0.60 6.11 -4.12
CA SER A 427 0.23 4.96 -3.30
C SER A 427 1.40 4.50 -2.40
N ALA A 428 2.61 4.43 -2.95
CA ALA A 428 3.81 4.05 -2.20
C ALA A 428 4.10 5.03 -1.06
N ALA A 429 3.99 6.33 -1.35
CA ALA A 429 4.15 7.40 -0.36
C ALA A 429 3.11 7.28 0.77
N ILE A 430 1.82 7.19 0.44
CA ILE A 430 0.72 7.14 1.40
C ILE A 430 0.75 5.85 2.24
N GLY A 431 0.97 4.70 1.60
CA GLY A 431 1.00 3.41 2.28
C GLY A 431 2.20 3.28 3.24
N SER A 432 3.39 3.64 2.78
CA SER A 432 4.59 3.56 3.61
C SER A 432 4.53 4.53 4.80
N ALA A 433 4.06 5.76 4.59
CA ALA A 433 3.83 6.72 5.66
C ALA A 433 2.86 6.17 6.74
N ALA A 434 1.82 5.44 6.32
CA ALA A 434 0.86 4.80 7.21
C ALA A 434 1.43 3.58 7.96
N HIS A 435 2.31 2.79 7.34
CA HIS A 435 3.03 1.70 8.01
C HIS A 435 3.99 2.22 9.10
N LEU A 436 4.69 3.32 8.81
CA LEU A 436 5.67 3.93 9.71
C LEU A 436 5.06 4.55 10.99
N ILE A 437 3.74 4.58 11.14
CA ILE A 437 3.08 4.91 12.41
C ILE A 437 3.38 3.82 13.45
N ASN A 438 3.40 2.57 13.01
CA ASN A 438 3.54 1.40 13.88
C ASN A 438 5.00 0.94 14.00
N PHE A 439 5.75 1.02 12.90
CA PHE A 439 7.14 0.55 12.80
C PHE A 439 8.10 1.66 12.36
N MET A 440 9.40 1.37 12.40
CA MET A 440 10.49 2.29 12.10
C MET A 440 11.39 1.74 10.97
N SER A 441 10.83 0.89 10.11
CA SER A 441 11.57 0.01 9.18
C SER A 441 10.90 -0.06 7.79
N SER A 442 11.55 0.46 6.75
CA SER A 442 11.02 0.53 5.38
C SER A 442 12.08 0.80 4.30
N ASP A 443 11.97 0.11 3.16
CA ASP A 443 12.67 0.42 1.90
C ASP A 443 11.89 1.39 1.00
N THR A 444 10.61 1.61 1.29
CA THR A 444 9.69 2.46 0.51
C THR A 444 9.94 3.93 0.82
N ILE A 445 11.10 4.45 0.40
CA ILE A 445 11.62 5.81 0.68
C ILE A 445 10.61 6.95 0.39
N ALA A 446 9.64 6.72 -0.49
CA ALA A 446 8.51 7.62 -0.74
C ALA A 446 7.72 7.98 0.53
N GLY A 447 7.57 7.04 1.49
CA GLY A 447 6.90 7.28 2.77
C GLY A 447 7.63 8.33 3.61
N SER A 448 8.95 8.19 3.76
CA SER A 448 9.79 9.20 4.43
C SER A 448 9.67 10.57 3.73
N CYS A 449 9.68 10.62 2.40
CA CYS A 449 9.46 11.88 1.66
C CYS A 449 8.09 12.51 1.95
N MET A 450 7.03 11.71 2.06
CA MET A 450 5.68 12.18 2.40
C MET A 450 5.62 12.75 3.83
N LEU A 451 6.19 12.03 4.80
CA LEU A 451 6.18 12.42 6.21
C LEU A 451 6.97 13.71 6.45
N ARG A 452 8.10 13.89 5.76
CA ARG A 452 8.84 15.16 5.74
C ARG A 452 8.02 16.32 5.16
N LYS A 453 7.19 16.08 4.14
CA LYS A 453 6.41 17.13 3.45
C LYS A 453 5.09 17.48 4.16
N TYR A 454 4.41 16.52 4.78
CA TYR A 454 3.03 16.69 5.27
C TYR A 454 2.86 16.50 6.79
N TYR A 455 3.86 15.98 7.50
CA TYR A 455 3.77 15.64 8.93
C TYR A 455 5.03 16.04 9.74
N HIS A 456 5.79 17.03 9.23
CA HIS A 456 6.89 17.72 9.93
C HIS A 456 8.08 16.87 10.39
N VAL A 457 8.27 15.65 9.85
CA VAL A 457 9.47 14.85 10.16
C VAL A 457 10.72 15.56 9.65
N THR A 458 11.64 15.90 10.56
CA THR A 458 12.90 16.61 10.23
C THR A 458 14.08 15.66 10.08
N THR A 459 14.10 14.56 10.85
CA THR A 459 15.12 13.51 10.86
C THR A 459 14.73 12.35 9.92
N VAL A 460 14.38 11.18 10.47
CA VAL A 460 14.06 9.94 9.76
C VAL A 460 12.86 9.27 10.43
N ALA A 461 11.84 8.90 9.64
CA ALA A 461 10.68 8.15 10.13
C ALA A 461 10.88 6.63 10.07
N GLY A 462 11.50 6.14 8.99
CA GLY A 462 11.80 4.73 8.76
C GLY A 462 13.25 4.54 8.32
N PHE A 463 13.92 3.58 8.94
CA PHE A 463 15.29 3.16 8.64
C PHE A 463 15.29 2.00 7.64
N SER A 464 16.43 1.80 6.97
CA SER A 464 16.77 0.54 6.30
C SER A 464 18.26 0.26 6.44
N GLY A 465 18.64 -1.02 6.30
CA GLY A 465 20.03 -1.48 6.31
C GLY A 465 20.59 -1.64 4.90
N LEU A 466 21.87 -1.99 4.78
CA LEU A 466 22.42 -2.35 3.47
C LEU A 466 22.03 -3.79 3.11
N VAL A 467 20.89 -3.93 2.43
CA VAL A 467 20.40 -5.23 1.97
C VAL A 467 20.80 -5.50 0.52
N ASN A 468 21.10 -6.75 0.20
CA ASN A 468 21.31 -7.21 -1.18
C ASN A 468 20.01 -7.81 -1.77
N GLU A 469 19.99 -8.05 -3.08
CA GLU A 469 18.92 -8.81 -3.76
C GLU A 469 19.50 -9.82 -4.76
N HIS A 470 18.70 -10.77 -5.26
CA HIS A 470 19.19 -11.89 -6.06
C HIS A 470 20.06 -11.47 -7.26
N SER A 471 19.79 -10.33 -7.90
CA SER A 471 20.63 -9.82 -9.00
C SER A 471 22.09 -9.62 -8.57
N THR A 472 22.32 -9.08 -7.36
CA THR A 472 23.64 -8.81 -6.79
C THR A 472 24.38 -10.06 -6.27
N VAL A 473 23.67 -11.19 -6.13
CA VAL A 473 24.26 -12.50 -5.82
C VAL A 473 24.51 -13.28 -7.11
N THR A 474 23.46 -13.50 -7.90
CA THR A 474 23.48 -14.37 -9.09
C THR A 474 24.38 -13.88 -10.22
N THR A 475 24.71 -12.58 -10.27
CA THR A 475 25.69 -12.02 -11.23
C THR A 475 27.13 -12.48 -11.00
N TRP A 476 27.46 -13.04 -9.83
CA TRP A 476 28.76 -13.68 -9.59
C TRP A 476 28.85 -15.07 -10.21
N GLY A 477 27.71 -15.75 -10.36
CA GLY A 477 27.60 -17.17 -10.72
C GLY A 477 27.19 -18.05 -9.54
N LYS A 478 26.76 -19.29 -9.82
CA LYS A 478 26.35 -20.26 -8.78
C LYS A 478 27.55 -20.73 -7.96
N ASP A 479 28.63 -21.11 -8.63
CA ASP A 479 29.82 -21.72 -8.02
C ASP A 479 30.65 -20.70 -7.18
N THR A 480 30.14 -19.48 -7.05
CA THR A 480 30.77 -18.28 -6.47
C THR A 480 29.80 -17.48 -5.57
N GLU A 481 28.64 -18.05 -5.18
CA GLU A 481 27.68 -17.45 -4.23
C GLU A 481 28.38 -17.02 -2.91
N VAL A 482 29.36 -17.82 -2.46
CA VAL A 482 30.23 -17.51 -1.31
C VAL A 482 30.99 -16.18 -1.47
N ASP A 483 31.50 -15.86 -2.67
CA ASP A 483 32.24 -14.62 -2.91
C ASP A 483 31.32 -13.40 -2.96
N ALA A 484 30.06 -13.55 -3.40
CA ALA A 484 29.05 -12.49 -3.33
C ALA A 484 28.75 -12.10 -1.87
N HIS A 485 28.48 -13.08 -1.01
CA HIS A 485 28.22 -12.86 0.42
C HIS A 485 29.45 -12.34 1.18
N LYS A 486 30.63 -12.85 0.84
CA LYS A 486 31.92 -12.36 1.33
C LYS A 486 32.20 -10.93 0.91
N SER A 487 31.77 -10.51 -0.28
CA SER A 487 31.95 -9.14 -0.79
C SER A 487 31.18 -8.12 0.08
N ILE A 488 29.88 -8.32 0.30
CA ILE A 488 29.08 -7.41 1.16
C ILE A 488 29.61 -7.35 2.60
N LEU A 489 30.00 -8.48 3.19
CA LEU A 489 30.65 -8.54 4.51
C LEU A 489 32.06 -7.93 4.56
N THR A 490 32.76 -7.80 3.44
CA THR A 490 34.09 -7.18 3.36
C THR A 490 33.99 -5.67 3.23
N ASN A 491 33.09 -5.19 2.39
CA ASN A 491 32.99 -3.77 2.03
C ASN A 491 32.27 -2.94 3.10
N ASN A 492 31.52 -3.59 4.00
CA ASN A 492 30.68 -2.94 5.02
C ASN A 492 30.91 -3.55 6.42
N PRO A 493 32.12 -3.42 6.99
CA PRO A 493 32.40 -3.88 8.34
C PRO A 493 31.71 -2.98 9.38
N GLY A 494 31.17 -3.57 10.45
CA GLY A 494 30.59 -2.79 11.56
C GLY A 494 29.22 -2.15 11.27
N THR A 495 28.48 -2.65 10.26
CA THR A 495 27.16 -2.13 9.87
C THR A 495 26.10 -3.24 9.86
N LEU A 496 24.81 -2.88 9.82
CA LEU A 496 23.74 -3.82 9.49
C LEU A 496 23.78 -4.18 8.00
N VAL A 497 23.96 -5.47 7.68
CA VAL A 497 23.92 -6.00 6.31
C VAL A 497 22.88 -7.11 6.15
N GLY A 498 22.14 -7.09 5.04
CA GLY A 498 21.16 -8.12 4.68
C GLY A 498 21.63 -8.98 3.51
N CYS A 499 21.58 -10.30 3.66
CA CYS A 499 21.94 -11.28 2.63
C CYS A 499 20.76 -12.18 2.28
N VAL A 500 20.27 -12.13 1.03
CA VAL A 500 19.31 -13.11 0.49
C VAL A 500 20.02 -14.45 0.24
N ILE A 501 19.55 -15.52 0.88
CA ILE A 501 20.29 -16.80 1.04
C ILE A 501 19.77 -17.96 0.19
N ASP A 502 18.72 -17.75 -0.60
CA ASP A 502 18.01 -18.80 -1.34
C ASP A 502 18.06 -18.62 -2.86
N SER A 503 19.09 -17.92 -3.37
CA SER A 503 19.32 -17.76 -4.82
C SER A 503 19.55 -19.09 -5.54
N TYR A 504 20.06 -20.11 -4.84
CA TYR A 504 20.21 -21.48 -5.36
C TYR A 504 19.79 -22.58 -4.39
N ASN A 505 20.27 -22.57 -3.14
CA ASN A 505 19.96 -23.60 -2.14
C ASN A 505 20.10 -23.07 -0.71
N VAL A 506 18.97 -22.70 -0.09
CA VAL A 506 18.93 -22.09 1.25
C VAL A 506 19.60 -22.93 2.35
N TRP A 507 19.55 -24.26 2.24
CA TRP A 507 20.14 -25.15 3.24
C TRP A 507 21.67 -25.21 3.15
N GLU A 508 22.21 -25.16 1.94
CA GLU A 508 23.64 -25.20 1.64
C GLU A 508 24.27 -23.82 1.88
N CYS A 509 23.58 -22.74 1.51
CA CYS A 509 24.02 -21.38 1.83
C CYS A 509 24.11 -21.18 3.36
N VAL A 510 23.12 -21.63 4.15
CA VAL A 510 23.19 -21.50 5.62
C VAL A 510 24.15 -22.50 6.26
N ASP A 511 24.16 -23.79 5.89
CA ASP A 511 25.00 -24.80 6.54
C ASP A 511 26.48 -24.71 6.14
N LYS A 512 26.78 -24.34 4.88
CA LYS A 512 28.13 -24.35 4.29
C LYS A 512 28.70 -22.96 4.11
N ILE A 513 28.04 -22.10 3.33
CA ILE A 513 28.56 -20.76 3.06
C ILE A 513 28.64 -19.94 4.35
N PHE A 514 27.53 -19.78 5.07
CA PHE A 514 27.51 -19.03 6.34
C PHE A 514 27.91 -19.87 7.56
N GLY A 515 27.64 -21.18 7.58
CA GLY A 515 27.95 -22.06 8.71
C GLY A 515 29.43 -22.44 8.84
N GLU A 516 30.13 -22.62 7.71
CA GLU A 516 31.49 -23.15 7.63
C GLU A 516 32.47 -22.17 6.97
N GLU A 517 32.27 -21.79 5.70
CA GLU A 517 33.27 -21.02 4.91
C GLU A 517 33.42 -19.56 5.34
N LEU A 518 32.31 -18.85 5.57
CA LEU A 518 32.30 -17.44 5.98
C LEU A 518 32.20 -17.25 7.49
N LYS A 519 32.19 -18.34 8.28
CA LYS A 519 31.95 -18.31 9.74
C LYS A 519 32.84 -17.31 10.47
N GLU A 520 34.15 -17.38 10.25
CA GLU A 520 35.10 -16.44 10.85
C GLU A 520 34.88 -15.00 10.39
N LYS A 521 34.39 -14.79 9.16
CA LYS A 521 34.08 -13.45 8.64
C LYS A 521 32.82 -12.87 9.29
N VAL A 522 31.80 -13.70 9.56
CA VAL A 522 30.61 -13.31 10.34
C VAL A 522 31.01 -12.98 11.78
N LEU A 523 31.83 -13.82 12.42
CA LEU A 523 32.33 -13.57 13.78
C LEU A 523 33.21 -12.31 13.87
N GLN A 524 34.00 -11.99 12.83
CA GLN A 524 34.78 -10.75 12.74
C GLN A 524 33.88 -9.52 12.54
N HIS A 525 32.85 -9.62 11.69
CA HIS A 525 31.87 -8.56 11.45
C HIS A 525 31.06 -8.25 12.72
N GLY A 526 30.65 -9.27 13.48
CA GLY A 526 30.03 -9.09 14.80
C GLY A 526 30.96 -8.45 15.83
N LYS A 527 32.25 -8.81 15.84
CA LYS A 527 33.27 -8.20 16.73
C LYS A 527 33.54 -6.72 16.41
N SER A 528 33.17 -6.22 15.23
CA SER A 528 33.23 -4.79 14.89
C SER A 528 31.90 -4.06 15.02
N GLY A 529 30.90 -4.65 15.69
CA GLY A 529 29.58 -4.06 15.93
C GLY A 529 28.57 -4.25 14.77
N GLY A 530 28.94 -5.03 13.75
CA GLY A 530 28.06 -5.33 12.62
C GLY A 530 27.00 -6.38 12.94
N VAL A 531 25.92 -6.36 12.18
CA VAL A 531 24.80 -7.32 12.30
C VAL A 531 24.50 -7.90 10.93
N LEU A 532 24.52 -9.23 10.84
CA LEU A 532 24.15 -9.97 9.63
C LEU A 532 22.70 -10.45 9.75
N ALA A 533 21.83 -9.93 8.88
CA ALA A 533 20.50 -10.48 8.65
C ALA A 533 20.52 -11.44 7.46
N LEU A 534 20.25 -12.73 7.71
CA LEU A 534 20.03 -13.71 6.63
C LEU A 534 18.57 -13.65 6.20
N ARG A 535 18.29 -13.65 4.88
CA ARG A 535 16.94 -13.50 4.31
C ARG A 535 16.57 -14.68 3.40
N PRO A 536 15.70 -15.60 3.83
CA PRO A 536 14.94 -16.45 2.91
C PRO A 536 13.81 -15.65 2.24
N ASP A 537 13.61 -15.88 0.94
CA ASP A 537 12.59 -15.25 0.09
C ASP A 537 11.73 -16.29 -0.67
N SER A 538 11.71 -17.54 -0.18
CA SER A 538 10.94 -18.64 -0.77
C SER A 538 10.68 -19.80 0.22
N GLY A 539 9.78 -20.71 -0.16
CA GLY A 539 9.39 -21.88 0.64
C GLY A 539 8.24 -21.61 1.63
N ASP A 540 7.92 -22.59 2.48
CA ASP A 540 6.97 -22.38 3.57
C ASP A 540 7.65 -21.61 4.71
N PRO A 541 7.18 -20.41 5.10
CA PRO A 541 7.85 -19.59 6.12
C PRO A 541 8.00 -20.27 7.48
N CYS A 542 7.09 -21.15 7.89
CA CYS A 542 7.17 -21.81 9.20
C CYS A 542 8.26 -22.88 9.20
N VAL A 543 8.33 -23.67 8.13
CA VAL A 543 9.36 -24.71 7.95
C VAL A 543 10.74 -24.08 7.72
N VAL A 544 10.82 -23.04 6.89
CA VAL A 544 12.08 -22.41 6.50
C VAL A 544 12.70 -21.62 7.66
N VAL A 545 11.91 -20.80 8.37
CA VAL A 545 12.43 -20.02 9.51
C VAL A 545 12.94 -20.93 10.63
N LEU A 546 12.15 -21.92 11.06
CA LEU A 546 12.55 -22.83 12.14
C LEU A 546 13.84 -23.60 11.78
N ARG A 547 13.88 -24.21 10.59
CA ARG A 547 15.03 -25.03 10.17
C ARG A 547 16.32 -24.20 9.95
N ILE A 548 16.21 -22.94 9.54
CA ILE A 548 17.38 -22.05 9.50
C ILE A 548 17.91 -21.80 10.91
N LEU A 549 17.05 -21.52 11.89
CA LEU A 549 17.48 -21.29 13.27
C LEU A 549 18.18 -22.52 13.88
N GLU A 550 17.70 -23.74 13.58
CA GLU A 550 18.36 -25.00 13.99
C GLU A 550 19.77 -25.17 13.39
N ILE A 551 19.96 -24.80 12.12
CA ILE A 551 21.28 -24.84 11.46
C ILE A 551 22.20 -23.75 12.05
N LEU A 552 21.67 -22.57 12.37
CA LEU A 552 22.43 -21.50 13.02
C LEU A 552 22.81 -21.87 14.46
N GLU A 553 21.94 -22.54 15.22
CA GLU A 553 22.24 -23.07 16.57
C GLU A 553 23.42 -24.04 16.56
N LYS A 554 23.43 -24.99 15.60
CA LYS A 554 24.56 -25.92 15.37
C LYS A 554 25.90 -25.20 15.15
N HIS A 555 25.88 -24.06 14.45
CA HIS A 555 27.12 -23.38 14.03
C HIS A 555 27.58 -22.26 14.95
N TYR A 556 26.67 -21.44 15.44
CA TYR A 556 26.94 -20.21 16.20
C TYR A 556 26.58 -20.32 17.68
N GLY A 557 25.86 -21.38 18.07
CA GLY A 557 25.25 -21.49 19.39
C GLY A 557 24.06 -20.56 19.59
N VAL A 558 23.51 -20.60 20.79
CA VAL A 558 22.39 -19.78 21.25
C VAL A 558 22.61 -19.36 22.70
N VAL A 559 21.92 -18.31 23.12
CA VAL A 559 21.70 -18.00 24.55
C VAL A 559 20.26 -18.37 24.88
N VAL A 560 20.00 -18.90 26.08
CA VAL A 560 18.64 -19.05 26.61
C VAL A 560 18.33 -17.83 27.47
N ASN A 561 17.22 -17.15 27.19
CA ASN A 561 16.83 -15.91 27.84
C ASN A 561 16.12 -16.13 29.18
N SER A 562 15.75 -15.06 29.90
CA SER A 562 15.15 -15.18 31.24
C SER A 562 13.80 -15.92 31.25
N LYS A 563 13.11 -15.96 30.09
CA LYS A 563 11.84 -16.66 29.88
C LYS A 563 11.99 -18.10 29.40
N GLY A 564 13.22 -18.59 29.22
CA GLY A 564 13.52 -19.97 28.81
C GLY A 564 13.55 -20.21 27.30
N TYR A 565 13.45 -19.16 26.47
CA TYR A 565 13.47 -19.28 25.01
C TYR A 565 14.87 -19.00 24.43
N LYS A 566 15.22 -19.69 23.34
CA LYS A 566 16.48 -19.55 22.61
C LYS A 566 16.54 -18.23 21.83
N THR A 567 17.66 -17.53 21.95
CA THR A 567 18.01 -16.34 21.18
C THR A 567 19.31 -16.56 20.41
N LEU A 568 19.35 -16.13 19.14
CA LEU A 568 20.59 -16.04 18.36
C LEU A 568 21.59 -15.05 19.02
N PRO A 569 22.91 -15.19 18.75
CA PRO A 569 23.90 -14.18 19.12
C PRO A 569 23.56 -12.80 18.52
N PRO A 570 23.88 -11.69 19.21
CA PRO A 570 23.35 -10.35 18.86
C PRO A 570 23.81 -9.81 17.49
N PHE A 571 24.88 -10.36 16.92
CA PHE A 571 25.38 -10.03 15.58
C PHE A 571 24.68 -10.79 14.44
N LEU A 572 23.71 -11.65 14.73
CA LEU A 572 23.08 -12.55 13.77
C LEU A 572 21.55 -12.53 13.91
N HIS A 573 20.86 -12.33 12.79
CA HIS A 573 19.41 -12.21 12.72
C HIS A 573 18.85 -12.91 11.48
N LEU A 574 17.56 -13.21 11.49
CA LEU A 574 16.83 -13.83 10.38
C LEU A 574 15.71 -12.89 9.91
N ALA A 575 15.52 -12.73 8.60
CA ALA A 575 14.56 -11.80 8.02
C ALA A 575 13.72 -12.50 6.94
N GLN A 576 12.52 -12.97 7.26
CA GLN A 576 11.66 -13.67 6.30
C GLN A 576 10.92 -12.67 5.40
N GLY A 577 11.23 -12.66 4.09
CA GLY A 577 10.68 -11.68 3.15
C GLY A 577 9.43 -12.13 2.36
N ASP A 578 9.29 -13.41 2.03
CA ASP A 578 8.26 -13.83 1.07
C ASP A 578 6.81 -13.71 1.58
N GLY A 579 6.05 -12.85 0.91
CA GLY A 579 4.59 -12.82 0.93
C GLY A 579 3.98 -12.72 2.33
N MET A 580 4.71 -12.16 3.30
CA MET A 580 4.32 -12.15 4.71
C MET A 580 3.11 -11.25 4.95
N ASN A 581 2.24 -11.66 5.87
CA ASN A 581 1.08 -10.91 6.34
C ASN A 581 0.79 -11.34 7.79
N TYR A 582 -0.12 -10.66 8.49
CA TYR A 582 -0.40 -10.91 9.91
C TYR A 582 -0.78 -12.38 10.24
N VAL A 583 -1.35 -13.14 9.29
CA VAL A 583 -1.64 -14.57 9.48
C VAL A 583 -0.36 -15.40 9.40
N LYS A 584 0.47 -15.20 8.37
CA LYS A 584 1.78 -15.86 8.25
C LYS A 584 2.72 -15.47 9.41
N VAL A 585 2.73 -14.19 9.83
CA VAL A 585 3.52 -13.70 10.96
C VAL A 585 3.08 -14.38 12.27
N ALA A 586 1.78 -14.46 12.53
CA ALA A 586 1.25 -15.20 13.68
C ALA A 586 1.61 -16.70 13.63
N ALA A 587 1.57 -17.33 12.46
CA ALA A 587 1.91 -18.74 12.29
C ALA A 587 3.40 -19.02 12.53
N VAL A 588 4.31 -18.23 11.94
CA VAL A 588 5.76 -18.37 12.16
C VAL A 588 6.11 -18.14 13.63
N LEU A 589 5.59 -17.07 14.24
CA LEU A 589 5.88 -16.76 15.65
C LEU A 589 5.32 -17.82 16.60
N LYS A 590 4.15 -18.41 16.29
CA LYS A 590 3.62 -19.57 17.03
C LYS A 590 4.55 -20.78 16.92
N VAL A 591 5.02 -21.10 15.72
CA VAL A 591 5.93 -22.24 15.51
C VAL A 591 7.28 -22.03 16.21
N LEU A 592 7.77 -20.79 16.32
CA LEU A 592 8.94 -20.48 17.14
C LEU A 592 8.66 -20.68 18.64
N GLU A 593 7.54 -20.16 19.13
CA GLU A 593 7.11 -20.32 20.54
C GLU A 593 7.00 -21.81 20.91
N GLU A 594 6.27 -22.60 20.12
CA GLU A 594 6.09 -24.05 20.33
C GLU A 594 7.39 -24.87 20.22
N ASN A 595 8.47 -24.31 19.64
CA ASN A 595 9.79 -24.94 19.54
C ASN A 595 10.86 -24.26 20.42
N GLY A 596 10.45 -23.44 21.40
CA GLY A 596 11.35 -22.85 22.39
C GLY A 596 12.29 -21.77 21.82
N TRP A 597 11.88 -21.10 20.75
CA TRP A 597 12.61 -20.00 20.10
C TRP A 597 11.97 -18.63 20.41
N SER A 598 12.82 -17.64 20.68
CA SER A 598 12.39 -16.26 20.91
C SER A 598 11.95 -15.59 19.61
N ALA A 599 10.81 -14.87 19.65
CA ALA A 599 10.32 -14.02 18.56
C ALA A 599 11.40 -13.05 18.05
N SER A 600 12.28 -12.58 18.94
CA SER A 600 13.40 -11.69 18.62
C SER A 600 14.44 -12.26 17.65
N CYS A 601 14.38 -13.56 17.31
CA CYS A 601 15.28 -14.17 16.34
C CYS A 601 14.91 -13.82 14.89
N VAL A 602 13.66 -13.44 14.63
CA VAL A 602 13.14 -13.21 13.28
C VAL A 602 12.45 -11.86 13.12
N GLY A 603 12.89 -11.09 12.13
CA GLY A 603 12.15 -9.98 11.54
C GLY A 603 11.43 -10.42 10.28
N PHE A 604 10.46 -9.61 9.83
CA PHE A 604 9.65 -9.90 8.66
C PHE A 604 9.75 -8.78 7.64
N GLY A 605 9.92 -9.12 6.36
CA GLY A 605 9.68 -8.21 5.25
C GLY A 605 8.26 -8.40 4.73
N ALA A 606 7.52 -7.31 4.51
CA ALA A 606 6.19 -7.37 3.90
C ALA A 606 6.05 -6.33 2.79
N GLY A 607 5.54 -6.77 1.63
CA GLY A 607 5.41 -5.94 0.43
C GLY A 607 3.95 -5.57 0.13
N ALA A 608 3.47 -6.03 -1.03
CA ALA A 608 2.10 -5.82 -1.50
C ALA A 608 1.03 -6.26 -0.47
N SER A 609 1.34 -7.22 0.41
CA SER A 609 0.47 -7.69 1.49
C SER A 609 0.06 -6.61 2.52
N ILE A 610 0.93 -5.63 2.77
CA ILE A 610 0.64 -4.52 3.70
C ILE A 610 0.32 -3.21 2.99
N LEU A 611 0.73 -3.02 1.73
CA LEU A 611 0.48 -1.78 0.98
C LEU A 611 -0.52 -1.87 -0.19
N GLN A 612 -0.93 -3.06 -0.65
CA GLN A 612 -1.76 -3.20 -1.88
C GLN A 612 -2.87 -4.26 -1.83
N GLN A 613 -2.76 -5.32 -1.02
CA GLN A 613 -3.73 -6.40 -0.93
C GLN A 613 -4.93 -6.04 -0.01
N MET A 614 -5.55 -4.89 -0.29
CA MET A 614 -6.68 -4.33 0.43
C MET A 614 -7.48 -3.38 -0.46
N ASP A 615 -8.72 -3.14 -0.05
CA ASP A 615 -9.69 -2.28 -0.73
C ASP A 615 -10.49 -1.44 0.29
N ARG A 616 -11.35 -0.55 -0.21
CA ARG A 616 -12.23 0.28 0.63
C ARG A 616 -13.18 -0.56 1.51
N ASP A 617 -13.54 -1.78 1.10
CA ASP A 617 -14.48 -2.64 1.83
C ASP A 617 -13.83 -3.55 2.87
N THR A 618 -12.50 -3.66 2.88
CA THR A 618 -11.68 -4.29 3.93
C THR A 618 -12.00 -3.70 5.31
N LEU A 619 -12.28 -2.40 5.37
CA LEU A 619 -12.81 -1.68 6.54
C LEU A 619 -14.19 -1.04 6.27
N LYS A 620 -14.91 -1.47 5.23
CA LYS A 620 -16.25 -0.96 4.79
C LYS A 620 -16.37 0.56 4.91
N CYS A 621 -15.32 1.26 4.47
CA CYS A 621 -15.17 2.69 4.62
C CYS A 621 -16.18 3.42 3.75
N ALA A 622 -16.95 4.34 4.33
CA ALA A 622 -18.03 5.02 3.62
C ALA A 622 -18.27 6.43 4.15
N TYR A 623 -18.19 7.39 3.24
CA TYR A 623 -18.74 8.74 3.37
C TYR A 623 -20.25 8.71 3.13
N LYS A 624 -21.10 9.44 3.85
CA LYS A 624 -22.53 9.69 3.50
C LYS A 624 -23.06 11.00 4.08
N CYS A 625 -24.05 11.59 3.39
CA CYS A 625 -24.88 12.66 3.96
C CYS A 625 -25.78 12.10 5.07
N SER A 626 -25.88 12.82 6.19
CA SER A 626 -26.72 12.49 7.35
C SER A 626 -27.76 13.57 7.69
N LEU A 627 -27.59 14.80 7.19
CA LEU A 627 -28.45 15.95 7.45
C LEU A 627 -28.40 16.93 6.27
N ALA A 628 -29.54 17.54 5.95
CA ALA A 628 -29.64 18.69 5.06
C ALA A 628 -30.42 19.83 5.72
N VAL A 629 -30.31 21.05 5.17
CA VAL A 629 -31.24 22.16 5.38
C VAL A 629 -31.89 22.49 4.04
N VAL A 630 -33.22 22.49 4.00
CA VAL A 630 -34.04 22.77 2.81
C VAL A 630 -35.10 23.80 3.18
N GLY A 631 -35.04 24.97 2.56
CA GLY A 631 -35.68 26.18 3.10
C GLY A 631 -35.22 26.43 4.53
N ASP A 632 -36.15 26.72 5.43
CA ASP A 632 -35.87 26.91 6.87
C ASP A 632 -35.84 25.58 7.69
N LYS A 633 -35.83 24.40 7.04
CA LYS A 633 -36.04 23.11 7.73
C LYS A 633 -34.79 22.23 7.70
N GLU A 634 -34.34 21.80 8.88
CA GLU A 634 -33.42 20.67 9.00
C GLU A 634 -34.14 19.34 8.67
N VAL A 635 -33.49 18.50 7.85
CA VAL A 635 -34.02 17.24 7.34
C VAL A 635 -32.98 16.14 7.57
N GLU A 636 -33.34 15.10 8.32
CA GLU A 636 -32.46 13.93 8.47
C GLU A 636 -32.36 13.14 7.17
N VAL A 637 -31.13 13.01 6.65
CA VAL A 637 -30.85 12.24 5.43
C VAL A 637 -30.31 10.88 5.86
N PHE A 638 -30.88 9.79 5.35
CA PHE A 638 -30.30 8.46 5.54
C PHE A 638 -30.76 7.48 4.47
N LYS A 639 -30.01 6.40 4.30
CA LYS A 639 -30.46 5.21 3.57
C LYS A 639 -30.67 4.06 4.54
N ASN A 640 -31.72 3.26 4.30
CA ASN A 640 -32.02 2.01 5.01
C ASN A 640 -32.43 0.95 3.97
N PRO A 641 -31.46 0.24 3.34
CA PRO A 641 -31.77 -0.72 2.28
C PRO A 641 -32.45 -1.96 2.84
N VAL A 642 -33.68 -2.25 2.40
CA VAL A 642 -34.46 -3.41 2.87
C VAL A 642 -33.73 -4.74 2.65
N THR A 643 -32.94 -4.85 1.59
CA THR A 643 -32.13 -6.03 1.25
C THR A 643 -30.74 -6.08 1.92
N ASP A 644 -30.33 -5.01 2.61
CA ASP A 644 -29.05 -4.96 3.35
C ASP A 644 -29.13 -3.96 4.52
N PRO A 645 -29.68 -4.38 5.68
CA PRO A 645 -29.71 -3.56 6.89
C PRO A 645 -28.30 -3.16 7.40
N GLY A 646 -27.25 -3.91 7.03
CA GLY A 646 -25.86 -3.56 7.32
C GLY A 646 -25.34 -2.34 6.55
N LYS A 647 -26.07 -1.89 5.52
CA LYS A 647 -25.78 -0.65 4.77
C LYS A 647 -26.59 0.57 5.23
N THR A 648 -27.35 0.47 6.32
CA THR A 648 -28.05 1.60 6.96
C THR A 648 -27.05 2.67 7.39
N SER A 649 -27.33 3.94 7.10
CA SER A 649 -26.47 5.07 7.48
C SER A 649 -26.93 5.76 8.76
N LYS A 650 -26.02 6.50 9.41
CA LYS A 650 -26.34 7.35 10.56
C LYS A 650 -27.21 8.55 10.16
N LYS A 651 -27.81 9.21 11.15
CA LYS A 651 -28.82 10.28 11.00
C LYS A 651 -28.47 11.56 11.75
N GLY A 652 -28.88 12.70 11.19
CA GLY A 652 -28.80 14.02 11.83
C GLY A 652 -27.37 14.55 11.98
N ARG A 653 -27.18 15.45 12.95
CA ARG A 653 -25.84 15.84 13.40
C ARG A 653 -25.20 14.70 14.19
N LEU A 654 -23.88 14.54 14.03
CA LEU A 654 -23.08 13.50 14.66
C LEU A 654 -21.96 14.11 15.50
N SER A 655 -21.59 13.42 16.55
CA SER A 655 -20.47 13.75 17.43
C SER A 655 -19.90 12.46 18.04
N LEU A 656 -18.65 12.49 18.47
CA LEU A 656 -17.93 11.32 19.00
C LEU A 656 -17.58 11.54 20.46
N HIS A 657 -17.90 10.59 21.34
CA HIS A 657 -17.66 10.70 22.79
C HIS A 657 -17.00 9.43 23.33
N ARG A 658 -16.46 9.49 24.56
CA ARG A 658 -16.14 8.29 25.35
C ARG A 658 -17.23 8.04 26.38
N GLU A 659 -17.79 6.83 26.38
CA GLU A 659 -18.78 6.34 27.36
C GLU A 659 -18.34 4.97 27.87
N GLU A 660 -18.33 4.78 29.19
CA GLU A 660 -17.89 3.53 29.84
C GLU A 660 -16.50 3.02 29.37
N GLY A 661 -15.63 3.96 28.95
CA GLY A 661 -14.29 3.69 28.41
C GLY A 661 -14.23 3.49 26.89
N SER A 662 -15.36 3.22 26.23
CA SER A 662 -15.47 2.95 24.79
C SER A 662 -15.84 4.21 23.97
N TYR A 663 -15.56 4.20 22.66
CA TYR A 663 -15.97 5.28 21.76
C TYR A 663 -17.38 5.08 21.23
N VAL A 664 -18.23 6.10 21.38
CA VAL A 664 -19.64 6.07 20.94
C VAL A 664 -19.95 7.30 20.10
N THR A 665 -20.53 7.07 18.91
CA THR A 665 -21.07 8.12 18.05
C THR A 665 -22.51 8.43 18.44
N LYS A 666 -22.78 9.66 18.88
CA LYS A 666 -24.16 10.16 19.02
C LYS A 666 -24.70 10.57 17.65
N GLN A 667 -26.02 10.50 17.52
CA GLN A 667 -26.78 10.82 16.31
C GLN A 667 -27.85 11.86 16.66
N HIS A 668 -28.58 12.37 15.66
CA HIS A 668 -29.71 13.28 15.87
C HIS A 668 -29.34 14.61 16.58
N GLY A 669 -28.05 14.95 16.71
CA GLY A 669 -27.60 16.04 17.58
C GLY A 669 -27.74 15.78 19.08
N HIS A 670 -27.93 14.53 19.52
CA HIS A 670 -28.06 14.16 20.94
C HIS A 670 -26.73 14.13 21.73
N GLY A 671 -25.61 14.52 21.12
CA GLY A 671 -24.31 14.57 21.78
C GLY A 671 -23.99 15.96 22.30
N ASP A 672 -23.30 16.01 23.43
CA ASP A 672 -22.88 17.24 24.11
C ASP A 672 -21.70 17.90 23.36
N PRO A 673 -21.85 19.13 22.82
CA PRO A 673 -20.79 19.81 22.06
C PRO A 673 -19.48 20.03 22.84
N ASP A 674 -19.55 20.16 24.17
CA ASP A 674 -18.40 20.42 25.02
C ASP A 674 -17.54 19.16 25.28
N THR A 675 -18.07 17.98 24.95
CA THR A 675 -17.36 16.68 25.03
C THR A 675 -17.23 15.95 23.68
N ASP A 676 -17.48 16.63 22.56
CA ASP A 676 -17.29 16.09 21.20
C ASP A 676 -15.80 16.00 20.83
N LEU A 677 -15.32 14.77 20.64
CA LEU A 677 -13.95 14.42 20.25
C LEU A 677 -13.63 14.72 18.78
N LEU A 678 -14.61 15.13 17.97
CA LEU A 678 -14.39 15.65 16.62
C LEU A 678 -13.97 17.12 16.66
N VAL A 679 -12.66 17.37 16.62
CA VAL A 679 -12.10 18.73 16.60
C VAL A 679 -12.16 19.34 15.18
N PRO A 680 -12.40 20.66 15.02
CA PRO A 680 -12.25 21.33 13.72
C PRO A 680 -10.80 21.18 13.22
N VAL A 681 -10.63 20.68 11.99
CA VAL A 681 -9.31 20.48 11.34
C VAL A 681 -9.15 21.32 10.07
N PHE A 682 -10.23 21.76 9.44
CA PHE A 682 -10.21 22.59 8.24
C PHE A 682 -11.46 23.49 8.19
N GLU A 683 -11.29 24.74 7.78
CA GLU A 683 -12.40 25.67 7.52
C GLU A 683 -12.04 26.68 6.43
N ASN A 684 -12.93 26.87 5.45
CA ASN A 684 -12.84 27.93 4.42
C ASN A 684 -11.49 27.98 3.66
N GLY A 685 -10.92 26.81 3.35
CA GLY A 685 -9.63 26.68 2.68
C GLY A 685 -8.40 26.84 3.59
N GLU A 686 -8.56 26.98 4.90
CA GLU A 686 -7.46 26.99 5.87
C GLU A 686 -7.41 25.69 6.69
N LEU A 687 -6.19 25.23 6.98
CA LEU A 687 -5.95 24.09 7.86
C LEU A 687 -5.90 24.58 9.32
N LEU A 688 -6.84 24.13 10.15
CA LEU A 688 -6.97 24.55 11.55
C LEU A 688 -6.16 23.69 12.52
N ARG A 689 -5.79 22.46 12.13
CA ARG A 689 -4.95 21.55 12.90
C ARG A 689 -3.92 20.90 12.00
N ASP A 690 -2.67 20.99 12.42
CA ASP A 690 -1.53 20.41 11.75
C ASP A 690 -0.77 19.54 12.75
N TYR A 691 -1.03 18.23 12.70
CA TYR A 691 -0.40 17.23 13.57
C TYR A 691 0.99 16.87 13.06
N THR A 692 1.95 16.83 13.99
CA THR A 692 3.25 16.22 13.77
C THR A 692 3.14 14.69 13.70
N PHE A 693 4.11 14.04 13.07
CA PHE A 693 4.11 12.57 12.99
C PHE A 693 4.32 11.89 14.35
N ASP A 694 5.02 12.54 15.28
CA ASP A 694 5.30 11.97 16.60
C ASP A 694 4.05 11.98 17.50
N GLU A 695 3.21 13.02 17.43
CA GLU A 695 1.85 13.00 18.04
C GLU A 695 0.97 11.87 17.48
N ILE A 696 1.06 11.60 16.18
CA ILE A 696 0.30 10.53 15.50
C ILE A 696 0.80 9.16 16.02
N ARG A 697 2.13 8.99 16.14
CA ARG A 697 2.75 7.80 16.74
C ARG A 697 2.41 7.63 18.21
N GLU A 698 2.33 8.70 18.99
CA GLU A 698 1.97 8.65 20.42
C GLU A 698 0.54 8.13 20.60
N ARG A 699 -0.43 8.68 19.87
CA ARG A 699 -1.85 8.25 19.93
C ARG A 699 -2.08 6.83 19.39
N ALA A 700 -1.22 6.35 18.50
CA ALA A 700 -1.35 5.05 17.85
C ALA A 700 -0.71 3.88 18.61
N GLN A 701 -0.02 4.12 19.74
CA GLN A 701 0.64 3.05 20.50
C GLN A 701 -0.34 1.95 20.97
N ILE A 702 0.22 0.78 21.26
CA ILE A 702 -0.53 -0.34 21.86
C ILE A 702 -0.76 -0.01 23.34
N THR A 703 -1.96 -0.31 23.85
CA THR A 703 -2.38 -0.03 25.22
C THR A 703 -3.21 -1.18 25.79
N ASP A 704 -3.36 -1.25 27.11
CA ASP A 704 -4.21 -2.26 27.77
C ASP A 704 -5.72 -2.08 27.49
N GLN A 705 -6.12 -1.04 26.74
CA GLN A 705 -7.49 -0.83 26.23
C GLN A 705 -7.72 -1.44 24.85
N ASP A 706 -6.70 -2.03 24.22
CA ASP A 706 -6.82 -2.73 22.95
C ASP A 706 -7.55 -4.08 23.08
N PRO A 707 -8.30 -4.52 22.06
CA PRO A 707 -8.82 -5.89 22.01
C PRO A 707 -7.67 -6.89 21.82
N ASP A 708 -7.80 -8.08 22.43
CA ASP A 708 -6.88 -9.20 22.18
C ASP A 708 -6.97 -9.61 20.70
N ILE A 709 -5.94 -9.25 19.93
CA ILE A 709 -5.89 -9.55 18.51
C ILE A 709 -5.68 -11.05 18.24
N ILE A 710 -5.06 -11.78 19.16
CA ILE A 710 -4.79 -13.21 19.03
C ILE A 710 -6.09 -13.99 19.25
N GLU A 711 -6.92 -13.59 20.21
CA GLU A 711 -8.30 -14.10 20.35
C GLU A 711 -9.14 -13.76 19.11
N PHE A 712 -9.14 -12.49 18.68
CA PHE A 712 -9.88 -12.07 17.48
C PHE A 712 -9.48 -12.86 16.22
N LEU A 713 -8.18 -13.05 15.98
CA LEU A 713 -7.68 -13.79 14.82
C LEU A 713 -7.97 -15.30 14.91
N LYS A 714 -8.01 -15.89 16.10
CA LYS A 714 -8.51 -17.26 16.31
C LYS A 714 -10.01 -17.34 15.96
N GLY A 715 -10.81 -16.38 16.42
CA GLY A 715 -12.24 -16.29 16.13
C GLY A 715 -12.59 -16.05 14.65
N CYS A 716 -11.69 -15.47 13.87
CA CYS A 716 -11.83 -15.33 12.41
C CYS A 716 -11.33 -16.54 11.59
N ALA A 717 -10.77 -17.56 12.24
CA ALA A 717 -10.32 -18.80 11.61
C ALA A 717 -11.30 -19.98 11.75
N GLN A 718 -12.43 -19.75 12.44
CA GLN A 718 -13.55 -20.68 12.66
C GLN A 718 -14.73 -20.32 11.75
#